data_AF-A0A936DJ40-F1
#
_entry.id   AF-A0A936DJ40-F1
#
_cell.length_a   1.000
_cell.length_b   1.000
_cell.length_c   1.000
_cell.angle_alpha   90.00
_cell.angle_beta   90.00
_cell.angle_gamma   90.00
#
_symmetry.space_group_name_H-M   'P 1'
#
loop_
_entity.id
_entity.type
_entity.pdbx_description
1 polymer ?
#
loop_
_entity_poly.entity_id
_entity_poly.type
_entity_poly.pdbx_seq_one_letter_code
_entity_poly.pdbx_strand_id
1 'polypeptide(L)'
;MSRFLLFVSAVLFASTASAATLSWPGSAPCDTTLQDCINAAAVNDTVLINSGAGEITTPVFIGKPLIVKSASTARARFRNTTITIQSTFAGPGNVNVLENLQLIATPLSLRLGSNDPADEHTIELNHLDISGDTGVTPGIGLETPQFPSAKTVRIRNLRYSGGFAIAHTAAVPSLNLEIQDSQFISVQDGTLISVVFRGNSQAKVLRSRLDNLRNSLTTCLSFQAITGAALITDVDRNVFMGCDSAMSLTAQTGAVSIMARVRNNTFRSRRSGVDANGPALSLQLDNNIFSGIRSAALNLFGAPTVTLANNLYHQTPQPPLWEANPVVADPQFVSPFDLHLRPSSPAINAALATSIPAGGDFDGVTSSLPTIGAFNYQFGGSESHLATAENSTANITVLSDSISRPLSEVLVQSVVDGFPLPAWAPNHLGVYTTTAAPLRTVIFSQNQQSISPPRKFFVMDSNRHQTLSHVTDASNISNHITYLNWAPINGNPFAKPQVVQRAIPLGGVINNHPIGIWYDVFNARWAIFNQDQAPMPQGAMFDVTLPNDLVPYAFTAEAANSSSLDLIMDHPLLNNSPCAAVFVTPVFKGTYLPSSVLVRYRPTTNDGGRWTVVRGDGDLLQNDMDMNVYVDPVRSRACLSDGVFVDGLE
;
A
#
# COMPACT_ATOMS: atom_id res chain seq x y z
N MET A 1 -56.01 43.45 39.22
CA MET A 1 -55.46 42.12 39.54
C MET A 1 -55.62 41.23 38.31
N SER A 2 -54.57 41.07 37.50
CA SER A 2 -54.56 40.17 36.34
C SER A 2 -53.26 39.38 36.39
N ARG A 3 -53.37 38.05 36.54
CA ARG A 3 -52.26 37.10 36.60
C ARG A 3 -51.90 36.69 35.18
N PHE A 4 -50.70 37.02 34.72
CA PHE A 4 -50.12 36.44 33.50
C PHE A 4 -49.42 35.12 33.87
N LEU A 5 -49.92 34.00 33.36
CA LEU A 5 -49.23 32.71 33.35
C LEU A 5 -48.16 32.74 32.25
N LEU A 6 -46.91 32.48 32.61
CA LEU A 6 -45.82 32.20 31.67
C LEU A 6 -45.83 30.69 31.38
N PHE A 7 -46.16 30.31 30.14
CA PHE A 7 -45.94 28.96 29.62
C PHE A 7 -44.45 28.83 29.25
N VAL A 8 -43.70 28.00 29.98
CA VAL A 8 -42.35 27.58 29.58
C VAL A 8 -42.51 26.41 28.63
N SER A 9 -42.27 26.65 27.34
CA SER A 9 -42.23 25.62 26.31
C SER A 9 -40.88 24.90 26.38
N ALA A 10 -40.86 23.63 26.79
CA ALA A 10 -39.68 22.80 26.79
C ALA A 10 -39.33 22.41 25.34
N VAL A 11 -38.27 23.03 24.80
CA VAL A 11 -37.68 22.62 23.52
C VAL A 11 -36.91 21.32 23.76
N LEU A 12 -37.49 20.20 23.29
CA LEU A 12 -36.79 18.93 23.15
C LEU A 12 -35.70 19.09 22.08
N PHE A 13 -34.46 19.27 22.51
CA PHE A 13 -33.31 19.07 21.64
C PHE A 13 -33.20 17.58 21.33
N ALA A 14 -33.56 17.19 20.10
CA ALA A 14 -33.23 15.88 19.58
C ALA A 14 -31.70 15.80 19.46
N SER A 15 -31.05 15.17 20.43
CA SER A 15 -29.65 14.79 20.31
C SER A 15 -29.53 13.81 19.15
N THR A 16 -28.77 14.15 18.11
CA THR A 16 -28.32 13.18 17.12
C THR A 16 -27.53 12.10 17.86
N ALA A 17 -28.11 10.92 18.02
CA ALA A 17 -27.41 9.78 18.59
C ALA A 17 -26.17 9.51 17.73
N SER A 18 -25.00 9.49 18.36
CA SER A 18 -23.77 9.08 17.69
C SER A 18 -23.87 7.60 17.35
N ALA A 19 -23.39 7.20 16.16
CA ALA A 19 -23.28 5.80 15.77
C ALA A 19 -22.55 5.00 16.86
N ALA A 20 -23.17 3.92 17.33
CA ALA A 20 -22.63 3.07 18.37
C ALA A 20 -21.69 2.02 17.77
N THR A 21 -20.76 1.52 18.59
CA THR A 21 -19.96 0.34 18.24
C THR A 21 -20.40 -0.83 19.10
N LEU A 22 -20.90 -1.89 18.46
CA LEU A 22 -21.23 -3.16 19.09
C LEU A 22 -20.09 -4.14 18.79
N SER A 23 -19.67 -4.91 19.79
CA SER A 23 -18.60 -5.91 19.61
C SER A 23 -19.14 -7.32 19.64
N TRP A 24 -18.75 -8.15 18.67
CA TRP A 24 -19.09 -9.57 18.62
C TRP A 24 -17.81 -10.43 18.51
N PRO A 25 -17.67 -11.48 19.32
CA PRO A 25 -18.45 -11.79 20.51
C PRO A 25 -18.30 -10.69 21.58
N GLY A 26 -19.39 -10.38 22.29
CA GLY A 26 -19.44 -9.34 23.32
C GLY A 26 -20.61 -9.55 24.28
N SER A 27 -21.12 -8.46 24.87
CA SER A 27 -22.31 -8.53 25.73
C SER A 27 -23.60 -8.66 24.91
N ALA A 28 -24.64 -9.24 25.50
CA ALA A 28 -25.98 -9.27 24.91
C ALA A 28 -26.38 -7.88 24.37
N PRO A 29 -26.90 -7.80 23.13
CA PRO A 29 -27.36 -8.89 22.24
C PRO A 29 -26.29 -9.49 21.30
N CYS A 30 -25.00 -9.16 21.49
CA CYS A 30 -23.88 -9.62 20.66
C CYS A 30 -23.09 -10.79 21.31
N ASP A 31 -23.73 -11.57 22.18
CA ASP A 31 -23.13 -12.70 22.90
C ASP A 31 -23.38 -14.07 22.23
N THR A 32 -24.30 -14.14 21.26
CA THR A 32 -24.67 -15.38 20.56
C THR A 32 -24.05 -15.46 19.16
N THR A 33 -24.68 -14.85 18.15
CA THR A 33 -24.27 -14.94 16.74
C THR A 33 -23.96 -13.57 16.17
N LEU A 34 -23.12 -13.53 15.12
CA LEU A 34 -22.85 -12.30 14.40
C LEU A 34 -24.13 -11.71 13.80
N GLN A 35 -25.04 -12.56 13.34
CA GLN A 35 -26.32 -12.12 12.80
C GLN A 35 -27.20 -11.46 13.86
N ASP A 36 -27.23 -11.96 15.10
CA ASP A 36 -27.97 -11.33 16.20
C ASP A 36 -27.40 -9.94 16.52
N CYS A 37 -26.08 -9.81 16.52
CA CYS A 37 -25.41 -8.52 16.72
C CYS A 37 -25.74 -7.53 15.59
N ILE A 38 -25.70 -7.98 14.32
CA ILE A 38 -26.10 -7.17 13.16
C ILE A 38 -27.58 -6.77 13.24
N ASN A 39 -28.46 -7.69 13.65
CA ASN A 39 -29.88 -7.42 13.81
C ASN A 39 -30.12 -6.35 14.89
N ALA A 40 -29.35 -6.39 15.98
CA ALA A 40 -29.45 -5.44 17.07
C ALA A 40 -28.85 -4.05 16.79
N ALA A 41 -27.81 -3.96 15.96
CA ALA A 41 -27.16 -2.70 15.61
C ALA A 41 -28.14 -1.71 14.95
N ALA A 42 -28.05 -0.42 15.25
CA ALA A 42 -28.83 0.62 14.57
C ALA A 42 -28.25 0.95 13.17
N VAL A 43 -28.95 1.81 12.42
CA VAL A 43 -28.45 2.33 11.14
C VAL A 43 -27.18 3.15 11.40
N ASN A 44 -26.17 2.95 10.56
CA ASN A 44 -24.83 3.55 10.64
C ASN A 44 -23.98 3.11 11.85
N ASP A 45 -24.45 2.18 12.68
CA ASP A 45 -23.62 1.60 13.72
C ASP A 45 -22.44 0.82 13.14
N THR A 46 -21.46 0.56 13.99
CA THR A 46 -20.33 -0.32 13.70
C THR A 46 -20.48 -1.63 14.46
N VAL A 47 -20.41 -2.75 13.75
CA VAL A 47 -20.24 -4.08 14.34
C VAL A 47 -18.76 -4.46 14.23
N LEU A 48 -18.08 -4.50 15.37
CA LEU A 48 -16.67 -4.88 15.52
C LEU A 48 -16.55 -6.38 15.81
N ILE A 49 -15.90 -7.13 14.91
CA ILE A 49 -15.59 -8.54 15.10
C ILE A 49 -14.26 -8.68 15.86
N ASN A 50 -14.33 -9.17 17.09
CA ASN A 50 -13.17 -9.31 17.97
C ASN A 50 -12.26 -10.49 17.58
N SER A 51 -10.99 -10.44 17.98
CA SER A 51 -9.95 -11.43 17.67
C SER A 51 -10.22 -12.87 18.19
N GLY A 52 -11.22 -13.05 19.06
CA GLY A 52 -11.65 -14.34 19.60
C GLY A 52 -12.87 -14.98 18.93
N ALA A 53 -13.37 -14.42 17.83
CA ALA A 53 -14.62 -14.85 17.19
C ALA A 53 -14.60 -16.26 16.56
N GLY A 54 -13.42 -16.85 16.33
CA GLY A 54 -13.28 -18.09 15.56
C GLY A 54 -13.65 -17.92 14.08
N GLU A 55 -13.85 -19.05 13.37
CA GLU A 55 -14.33 -19.03 11.98
C GLU A 55 -15.86 -18.90 11.92
N ILE A 56 -16.34 -17.99 11.08
CA ILE A 56 -17.76 -17.75 10.84
C ILE A 56 -18.22 -18.62 9.67
N THR A 57 -19.11 -19.57 9.95
CA THR A 57 -19.60 -20.55 8.96
C THR A 57 -21.08 -20.37 8.63
N THR A 58 -21.78 -19.48 9.34
CA THR A 58 -23.20 -19.19 9.14
C THR A 58 -23.41 -18.00 8.20
N PRO A 59 -24.43 -18.04 7.31
CA PRO A 59 -24.71 -16.94 6.40
C PRO A 59 -24.99 -15.63 7.15
N VAL A 60 -24.54 -14.51 6.56
CA VAL A 60 -24.73 -13.17 7.11
C VAL A 60 -25.52 -12.30 6.14
N PHE A 61 -26.57 -11.66 6.66
CA PHE A 61 -27.43 -10.73 5.95
C PHE A 61 -27.37 -9.34 6.57
N ILE A 62 -26.98 -8.35 5.76
CA ILE A 62 -26.91 -6.93 6.13
C ILE A 62 -28.02 -6.19 5.39
N GLY A 63 -29.12 -5.95 6.10
CA GLY A 63 -30.35 -5.34 5.55
C GLY A 63 -30.45 -3.82 5.68
N LYS A 64 -29.45 -3.17 6.30
CA LYS A 64 -29.44 -1.75 6.69
C LYS A 64 -28.05 -1.13 6.51
N PRO A 65 -27.93 0.19 6.34
CA PRO A 65 -26.62 0.87 6.32
C PRO A 65 -25.86 0.56 7.62
N LEU A 66 -24.70 -0.07 7.50
CA LEU A 66 -23.93 -0.58 8.63
C LEU A 66 -22.45 -0.72 8.27
N ILE A 67 -21.58 -0.51 9.26
CA ILE A 67 -20.14 -0.81 9.16
C ILE A 67 -19.90 -2.16 9.85
N VAL A 68 -19.32 -3.12 9.14
CA VAL A 68 -18.86 -4.39 9.71
C VAL A 68 -17.36 -4.50 9.49
N LYS A 69 -16.61 -4.52 10.59
CA LYS A 69 -15.14 -4.57 10.55
C LYS A 69 -14.57 -5.48 11.61
N SER A 70 -13.39 -6.02 11.40
CA SER A 70 -12.66 -6.75 12.44
C SER A 70 -11.75 -5.84 13.26
N ALA A 71 -11.30 -6.32 14.43
CA ALA A 71 -10.29 -5.65 15.23
C ALA A 71 -8.97 -5.46 14.44
N SER A 72 -8.25 -4.37 14.71
CA SER A 72 -6.99 -4.09 14.01
C SER A 72 -5.93 -5.19 14.20
N THR A 73 -5.99 -5.91 15.32
CA THR A 73 -5.04 -6.96 15.69
C THR A 73 -5.34 -8.33 15.09
N ALA A 74 -6.52 -8.53 14.47
CA ALA A 74 -6.89 -9.83 13.91
C ALA A 74 -7.98 -9.71 12.82
N ARG A 75 -7.82 -10.48 11.74
CA ARG A 75 -8.77 -10.54 10.63
C ARG A 75 -9.84 -11.60 10.86
N ALA A 76 -11.11 -11.21 10.84
CA ALA A 76 -12.23 -12.13 10.96
C ALA A 76 -12.32 -13.04 9.72
N ARG A 77 -12.52 -14.35 9.93
CA ARG A 77 -12.53 -15.36 8.86
C ARG A 77 -13.93 -15.91 8.65
N PHE A 78 -14.42 -15.82 7.42
CA PHE A 78 -15.65 -16.46 6.95
C PHE A 78 -15.29 -17.65 6.09
N ARG A 79 -15.92 -18.80 6.31
CA ARG A 79 -15.62 -20.03 5.57
C ARG A 79 -16.90 -20.75 5.13
N ASN A 80 -16.94 -21.17 3.86
CA ASN A 80 -18.02 -21.98 3.28
C ASN A 80 -19.41 -21.42 3.58
N THR A 81 -19.55 -20.11 3.47
CA THR A 81 -20.78 -19.40 3.83
C THR A 81 -21.10 -18.29 2.83
N THR A 82 -22.01 -17.38 3.14
CA THR A 82 -22.31 -16.24 2.27
C THR A 82 -22.45 -14.94 3.07
N ILE A 83 -22.08 -13.83 2.43
CA ILE A 83 -22.42 -12.49 2.92
C ILE A 83 -23.33 -11.86 1.88
N THR A 84 -24.51 -11.40 2.31
CA THR A 84 -25.46 -10.69 1.45
C THR A 84 -25.71 -9.31 2.00
N ILE A 85 -25.44 -8.29 1.20
CA ILE A 85 -25.83 -6.91 1.50
C ILE A 85 -27.02 -6.58 0.63
N GLN A 86 -28.16 -6.28 1.26
CA GLN A 86 -29.37 -5.86 0.58
C GLN A 86 -30.04 -4.78 1.41
N SER A 87 -29.69 -3.51 1.17
CA SER A 87 -30.33 -2.40 1.87
C SER A 87 -31.74 -2.19 1.31
N THR A 88 -32.75 -2.21 2.19
CA THR A 88 -34.12 -1.81 1.85
C THR A 88 -34.43 -0.37 2.24
N PHE A 89 -33.41 0.37 2.69
CA PHE A 89 -33.56 1.74 3.16
C PHE A 89 -33.70 2.71 1.99
N ALA A 90 -34.59 3.68 2.16
CA ALA A 90 -34.89 4.75 1.23
C ALA A 90 -34.29 6.06 1.75
N GLY A 91 -33.70 6.85 0.85
CA GLY A 91 -33.11 8.16 1.15
C GLY A 91 -31.61 8.25 0.80
N PRO A 92 -31.06 9.48 0.79
CA PRO A 92 -29.65 9.71 0.44
C PRO A 92 -28.70 9.30 1.57
N GLY A 93 -27.46 8.94 1.21
CA GLY A 93 -26.37 8.74 2.18
C GLY A 93 -26.32 7.36 2.84
N ASN A 94 -26.96 6.34 2.26
CA ASN A 94 -26.86 4.97 2.75
C ASN A 94 -25.45 4.43 2.48
N VAL A 95 -24.72 4.02 3.52
CA VAL A 95 -23.36 3.45 3.38
C VAL A 95 -23.29 2.10 4.08
N ASN A 96 -22.80 1.09 3.37
CA ASN A 96 -22.33 -0.17 3.96
C ASN A 96 -20.82 -0.28 3.80
N VAL A 97 -20.13 -0.68 4.87
CA VAL A 97 -18.68 -0.90 4.84
C VAL A 97 -18.37 -2.30 5.31
N LEU A 98 -17.60 -3.05 4.52
CA LEU A 98 -16.94 -4.28 4.96
C LEU A 98 -15.44 -4.01 5.03
N GLU A 99 -14.84 -4.22 6.20
CA GLU A 99 -13.43 -3.87 6.41
C GLU A 99 -12.63 -4.96 7.14
N ASN A 100 -11.42 -5.24 6.63
CA ASN A 100 -10.46 -6.16 7.23
C ASN A 100 -11.03 -7.57 7.46
N LEU A 101 -11.62 -8.19 6.42
CA LEU A 101 -12.20 -9.54 6.50
C LEU A 101 -11.44 -10.52 5.60
N GLN A 102 -11.47 -11.81 5.96
CA GLN A 102 -11.01 -12.91 5.11
C GLN A 102 -12.22 -13.79 4.75
N LEU A 103 -12.48 -13.96 3.46
CA LEU A 103 -13.59 -14.74 2.91
C LEU A 103 -13.01 -15.97 2.20
N ILE A 104 -13.30 -17.17 2.69
CA ILE A 104 -12.80 -18.43 2.15
C ILE A 104 -13.97 -19.24 1.63
N ALA A 105 -14.03 -19.49 0.32
CA ALA A 105 -15.18 -20.10 -0.35
C ALA A 105 -16.51 -19.45 0.09
N THR A 106 -16.47 -18.12 0.22
CA THR A 106 -17.56 -17.32 0.79
C THR A 106 -17.94 -16.21 -0.20
N PRO A 107 -18.93 -16.45 -1.08
CA PRO A 107 -19.39 -15.43 -2.02
C PRO A 107 -19.98 -14.21 -1.31
N LEU A 108 -19.68 -13.04 -1.84
CA LEU A 108 -20.26 -11.76 -1.45
C LEU A 108 -21.32 -11.34 -2.48
N SER A 109 -22.59 -11.33 -2.09
CA SER A 109 -23.69 -10.84 -2.92
C SER A 109 -24.05 -9.41 -2.52
N LEU A 110 -23.89 -8.47 -3.45
CA LEU A 110 -24.20 -7.06 -3.28
C LEU A 110 -25.46 -6.72 -4.08
N ARG A 111 -26.59 -6.63 -3.38
CA ARG A 111 -27.87 -6.18 -3.92
C ARG A 111 -28.05 -4.70 -3.65
N LEU A 112 -27.87 -3.90 -4.69
CA LEU A 112 -27.80 -2.45 -4.60
C LEU A 112 -29.20 -1.81 -4.68
N GLY A 113 -29.85 -1.66 -3.53
CA GLY A 113 -30.90 -0.65 -3.33
C GLY A 113 -32.31 -1.12 -2.98
N SER A 114 -33.14 -0.13 -2.63
CA SER A 114 -34.57 -0.24 -2.41
C SER A 114 -35.38 0.13 -3.66
N ASN A 115 -36.71 -0.01 -3.61
CA ASN A 115 -37.61 0.42 -4.69
C ASN A 115 -37.76 1.96 -4.78
N ASP A 116 -36.96 2.75 -4.04
CA ASP A 116 -37.07 4.20 -3.99
C ASP A 116 -36.15 4.89 -5.03
N PRO A 117 -36.67 5.72 -5.93
CA PRO A 117 -35.89 6.47 -6.91
C PRO A 117 -34.93 7.52 -6.33
N ALA A 118 -35.03 7.88 -5.04
CA ALA A 118 -34.12 8.78 -4.33
C ALA A 118 -33.00 8.04 -3.55
N ASP A 119 -32.92 6.71 -3.64
CA ASP A 119 -31.95 5.91 -2.89
C ASP A 119 -30.54 5.99 -3.51
N GLU A 120 -29.65 6.76 -2.87
CA GLU A 120 -28.21 6.70 -3.12
C GLU A 120 -27.56 5.72 -2.14
N HIS A 121 -27.05 4.60 -2.66
CA HIS A 121 -26.42 3.56 -1.85
C HIS A 121 -24.95 3.39 -2.22
N THR A 122 -24.08 3.51 -1.22
CA THR A 122 -22.64 3.26 -1.32
C THR A 122 -22.27 1.98 -0.60
N ILE A 123 -21.54 1.09 -1.26
CA ILE A 123 -20.89 -0.06 -0.63
C ILE A 123 -19.39 0.12 -0.73
N GLU A 124 -18.70 0.07 0.41
CA GLU A 124 -17.24 0.12 0.48
C GLU A 124 -16.68 -1.22 0.97
N LEU A 125 -15.80 -1.80 0.17
CA LEU A 125 -15.08 -3.03 0.46
C LEU A 125 -13.60 -2.67 0.66
N ASN A 126 -13.14 -2.71 1.90
CA ASN A 126 -11.82 -2.23 2.29
C ASN A 126 -10.99 -3.36 2.91
N HIS A 127 -9.77 -3.58 2.43
CA HIS A 127 -8.84 -4.56 3.01
C HIS A 127 -9.40 -5.98 3.09
N LEU A 128 -10.09 -6.45 2.05
CA LEU A 128 -10.65 -7.80 2.02
C LEU A 128 -9.65 -8.80 1.41
N ASP A 129 -9.64 -10.03 1.92
CA ASP A 129 -8.92 -11.16 1.34
C ASP A 129 -9.92 -12.26 0.99
N ILE A 130 -10.13 -12.50 -0.29
CA ILE A 130 -11.13 -13.44 -0.81
C ILE A 130 -10.40 -14.58 -1.53
N SER A 131 -10.63 -15.81 -1.07
CA SER A 131 -10.01 -17.04 -1.61
C SER A 131 -11.04 -18.17 -1.72
N GLY A 132 -10.92 -19.06 -2.72
CA GLY A 132 -11.88 -20.18 -2.95
C GLY A 132 -13.20 -19.72 -3.61
N ASP A 133 -14.01 -20.54 -4.31
CA ASP A 133 -14.01 -21.97 -4.65
C ASP A 133 -14.26 -22.17 -6.16
N THR A 134 -14.16 -23.42 -6.63
CA THR A 134 -14.34 -23.93 -8.00
C THR A 134 -15.77 -23.81 -8.52
N GLY A 135 -16.03 -22.87 -9.43
CA GLY A 135 -17.34 -22.80 -10.09
C GLY A 135 -17.61 -21.56 -10.94
N VAL A 136 -18.89 -21.43 -11.35
CA VAL A 136 -19.44 -20.36 -12.21
C VAL A 136 -19.85 -19.11 -11.42
N THR A 137 -19.79 -19.15 -10.08
CA THR A 137 -20.27 -18.07 -9.20
C THR A 137 -19.15 -17.06 -8.90
N PRO A 138 -19.44 -15.75 -9.01
CA PRO A 138 -18.45 -14.73 -8.73
C PRO A 138 -18.13 -14.64 -7.24
N GLY A 139 -16.89 -14.31 -6.90
CA GLY A 139 -16.51 -13.96 -5.53
C GLY A 139 -17.26 -12.74 -5.01
N ILE A 140 -17.51 -11.76 -5.90
CA ILE A 140 -18.34 -10.58 -5.65
C ILE A 140 -19.40 -10.49 -6.75
N GLY A 141 -20.63 -10.85 -6.41
CA GLY A 141 -21.80 -10.67 -7.28
C GLY A 141 -22.39 -9.28 -7.10
N LEU A 142 -22.49 -8.52 -8.17
CA LEU A 142 -23.22 -7.25 -8.21
C LEU A 142 -24.60 -7.50 -8.81
N GLU A 143 -25.64 -7.16 -8.07
CA GLU A 143 -27.04 -7.28 -8.50
C GLU A 143 -27.72 -5.92 -8.31
N THR A 144 -28.07 -5.25 -9.42
CA THR A 144 -28.89 -4.04 -9.37
C THR A 144 -30.34 -4.35 -9.76
N PRO A 145 -31.33 -4.05 -8.91
CA PRO A 145 -32.74 -4.11 -9.30
C PRO A 145 -33.13 -2.96 -10.26
N GLN A 146 -34.17 -3.15 -11.08
CA GLN A 146 -34.61 -2.26 -12.19
C GLN A 146 -35.10 -0.86 -11.76
N PHE A 147 -34.23 0.09 -11.40
CA PHE A 147 -34.61 1.41 -10.92
C PHE A 147 -33.68 2.53 -11.44
N PRO A 148 -34.02 3.83 -11.27
CA PRO A 148 -33.29 4.93 -11.93
C PRO A 148 -32.16 5.59 -11.11
N SER A 149 -32.02 5.28 -9.81
CA SER A 149 -31.06 5.94 -8.90
C SER A 149 -29.62 5.43 -9.06
N ALA A 150 -28.62 6.31 -8.96
CA ALA A 150 -27.21 5.91 -9.04
C ALA A 150 -26.75 5.09 -7.82
N LYS A 151 -26.00 4.00 -8.08
CA LYS A 151 -25.42 3.14 -7.05
C LYS A 151 -23.90 3.19 -7.10
N THR A 152 -23.24 3.27 -5.94
CA THR A 152 -21.78 3.38 -5.86
C THR A 152 -21.19 2.16 -5.18
N VAL A 153 -20.19 1.55 -5.81
CA VAL A 153 -19.39 0.46 -5.22
C VAL A 153 -17.94 0.85 -5.27
N ARG A 154 -17.30 0.90 -4.09
CA ARG A 154 -15.87 1.18 -3.94
C ARG A 154 -15.16 -0.04 -3.39
N ILE A 155 -14.10 -0.46 -4.06
CA ILE A 155 -13.28 -1.61 -3.71
C ILE A 155 -11.84 -1.11 -3.57
N ARG A 156 -11.27 -1.28 -2.37
CA ARG A 156 -9.93 -0.81 -2.04
C ARG A 156 -9.15 -1.87 -1.29
N ASN A 157 -7.87 -2.04 -1.64
CA ASN A 157 -6.99 -2.99 -0.95
C ASN A 157 -7.59 -4.42 -0.93
N LEU A 158 -8.28 -4.81 -2.00
CA LEU A 158 -8.83 -6.16 -2.14
C LEU A 158 -7.74 -7.08 -2.65
N ARG A 159 -7.61 -8.25 -2.00
CA ARG A 159 -6.91 -9.40 -2.55
C ARG A 159 -7.94 -10.47 -2.92
N TYR A 160 -7.92 -10.90 -4.17
CA TYR A 160 -8.79 -11.95 -4.68
C TYR A 160 -7.97 -13.06 -5.32
N SER A 161 -8.28 -14.32 -4.97
CA SER A 161 -7.75 -15.51 -5.60
C SER A 161 -8.87 -16.50 -5.91
N GLY A 162 -9.20 -16.70 -7.19
CA GLY A 162 -10.32 -17.55 -7.60
C GLY A 162 -10.54 -17.57 -9.11
N GLY A 163 -11.76 -17.85 -9.56
CA GLY A 163 -12.16 -17.78 -10.98
C GLY A 163 -12.71 -16.40 -11.36
N PHE A 164 -14.01 -16.21 -11.20
CA PHE A 164 -14.71 -14.98 -11.55
C PHE A 164 -14.74 -14.03 -10.35
N ALA A 165 -14.01 -12.90 -10.38
CA ALA A 165 -13.91 -12.03 -9.21
C ALA A 165 -15.14 -11.14 -9.05
N ILE A 166 -15.54 -10.45 -10.12
CA ILE A 166 -16.67 -9.52 -10.11
C ILE A 166 -17.55 -9.81 -11.33
N ALA A 167 -18.81 -10.19 -11.09
CA ALA A 167 -19.83 -10.28 -12.14
C ALA A 167 -20.98 -9.33 -11.86
N HIS A 168 -21.47 -8.68 -12.92
CA HIS A 168 -22.75 -7.98 -12.88
C HIS A 168 -23.73 -8.63 -13.84
N THR A 169 -24.85 -9.15 -13.32
CA THR A 169 -25.94 -9.76 -14.11
C THR A 169 -27.28 -9.19 -13.69
N ALA A 170 -27.55 -7.92 -13.95
CA ALA A 170 -28.90 -7.38 -13.76
C ALA A 170 -29.20 -6.10 -14.56
N ALA A 171 -30.46 -5.66 -14.48
CA ALA A 171 -31.04 -4.56 -15.25
C ALA A 171 -31.00 -3.20 -14.49
N VAL A 172 -31.11 -2.09 -15.25
CA VAL A 172 -30.99 -0.63 -14.93
C VAL A 172 -31.04 -0.29 -13.42
N PRO A 173 -30.00 0.30 -12.77
CA PRO A 173 -29.60 1.72 -12.90
C PRO A 173 -28.14 1.97 -13.31
N SER A 174 -27.80 3.27 -13.35
CA SER A 174 -26.45 3.83 -13.28
C SER A 174 -25.58 3.23 -12.15
N LEU A 175 -24.42 2.67 -12.51
CA LEU A 175 -23.41 2.17 -11.57
C LEU A 175 -22.17 3.07 -11.59
N ASN A 176 -21.72 3.50 -10.42
CA ASN A 176 -20.41 4.11 -10.20
C ASN A 176 -19.50 3.08 -9.52
N LEU A 177 -18.64 2.43 -10.30
CA LEU A 177 -17.69 1.42 -9.80
C LEU A 177 -16.30 2.04 -9.66
N GLU A 178 -15.68 1.89 -8.49
CA GLU A 178 -14.29 2.31 -8.24
C GLU A 178 -13.51 1.13 -7.66
N ILE A 179 -12.46 0.70 -8.35
CA ILE A 179 -11.54 -0.34 -7.92
C ILE A 179 -10.16 0.29 -7.82
N GLN A 180 -9.54 0.20 -6.66
CA GLN A 180 -8.25 0.83 -6.37
C GLN A 180 -7.36 -0.09 -5.55
N ASP A 181 -6.04 -0.03 -5.78
CA ASP A 181 -5.03 -0.67 -4.94
C ASP A 181 -5.32 -2.17 -4.70
N SER A 182 -5.85 -2.86 -5.71
CA SER A 182 -6.41 -4.21 -5.56
C SER A 182 -5.68 -5.24 -6.42
N GLN A 183 -5.61 -6.47 -5.94
CA GLN A 183 -4.97 -7.60 -6.63
C GLN A 183 -6.00 -8.70 -6.92
N PHE A 184 -6.05 -9.12 -8.17
CA PHE A 184 -6.91 -10.19 -8.66
C PHE A 184 -6.06 -11.26 -9.31
N ILE A 185 -6.09 -12.47 -8.76
CA ILE A 185 -5.34 -13.61 -9.27
C ILE A 185 -6.33 -14.66 -9.72
N SER A 186 -6.33 -14.94 -11.02
CA SER A 186 -7.11 -16.03 -11.57
C SER A 186 -6.35 -17.33 -11.45
N VAL A 187 -6.96 -18.28 -10.74
CA VAL A 187 -6.50 -19.66 -10.61
C VAL A 187 -7.47 -20.63 -11.27
N GLN A 188 -8.46 -20.15 -12.03
CA GLN A 188 -9.46 -20.95 -12.77
C GLN A 188 -9.82 -20.30 -14.11
N ASP A 189 -10.65 -20.96 -14.91
CA ASP A 189 -11.15 -20.37 -16.15
C ASP A 189 -12.25 -19.34 -15.85
N GLY A 190 -12.17 -18.18 -16.50
CA GLY A 190 -13.12 -17.08 -16.31
C GLY A 190 -12.48 -15.71 -16.47
N THR A 191 -13.30 -14.71 -16.75
CA THR A 191 -12.87 -13.31 -16.74
C THR A 191 -12.79 -12.85 -15.29
N LEU A 192 -11.67 -12.25 -14.87
CA LEU A 192 -11.50 -11.77 -13.49
C LEU A 192 -12.56 -10.72 -13.15
N ILE A 193 -12.66 -9.67 -13.96
CA ILE A 193 -13.64 -8.61 -13.76
C ILE A 193 -14.47 -8.50 -15.03
N SER A 194 -15.77 -8.79 -14.93
CA SER A 194 -16.71 -8.65 -16.03
C SER A 194 -17.94 -7.88 -15.59
N VAL A 195 -18.12 -6.69 -16.15
CA VAL A 195 -19.23 -5.80 -15.79
C VAL A 195 -19.98 -5.38 -17.04
N VAL A 196 -21.28 -5.66 -17.04
CA VAL A 196 -22.23 -5.20 -18.05
C VAL A 196 -22.96 -3.98 -17.52
N PHE A 197 -22.72 -2.82 -18.13
CA PHE A 197 -23.29 -1.54 -17.74
C PHE A 197 -24.59 -1.25 -18.48
N ARG A 198 -25.53 -0.67 -17.73
CA ARG A 198 -26.82 -0.14 -18.21
C ARG A 198 -26.96 1.30 -17.71
N GLY A 199 -27.70 2.13 -18.44
CA GLY A 199 -27.87 3.54 -18.09
C GLY A 199 -26.55 4.34 -18.09
N ASN A 200 -26.55 5.50 -17.43
CA ASN A 200 -25.38 6.40 -17.36
C ASN A 200 -24.46 5.97 -16.21
N SER A 201 -23.37 5.29 -16.52
CA SER A 201 -22.47 4.66 -15.54
C SER A 201 -21.06 5.23 -15.59
N GLN A 202 -20.31 5.05 -14.50
CA GLN A 202 -18.89 5.34 -14.40
C GLN A 202 -18.12 4.15 -13.86
N ALA A 203 -16.92 3.92 -14.38
CA ALA A 203 -16.02 2.88 -13.87
C ALA A 203 -14.59 3.42 -13.74
N LYS A 204 -13.93 3.12 -12.63
CA LYS A 204 -12.51 3.42 -12.41
C LYS A 204 -11.80 2.16 -11.96
N VAL A 205 -10.69 1.83 -12.62
CA VAL A 205 -9.77 0.78 -12.18
C VAL A 205 -8.39 1.41 -12.10
N LEU A 206 -7.86 1.52 -10.88
CA LEU A 206 -6.66 2.31 -10.59
C LEU A 206 -5.68 1.46 -9.78
N ARG A 207 -4.38 1.53 -10.10
CA ARG A 207 -3.30 0.92 -9.29
C ARG A 207 -3.59 -0.53 -8.88
N SER A 208 -4.19 -1.28 -9.80
CA SER A 208 -4.66 -2.65 -9.54
C SER A 208 -3.94 -3.64 -10.44
N ARG A 209 -3.69 -4.84 -9.91
CA ARG A 209 -2.99 -5.91 -10.61
C ARG A 209 -3.95 -7.06 -10.90
N LEU A 210 -4.02 -7.45 -12.17
CA LEU A 210 -4.86 -8.54 -12.65
C LEU A 210 -3.96 -9.59 -13.32
N ASP A 211 -3.84 -10.74 -12.69
CA ASP A 211 -2.98 -11.83 -13.12
C ASP A 211 -3.80 -13.07 -13.44
N ASN A 212 -3.57 -13.71 -14.60
CA ASN A 212 -4.06 -15.07 -14.86
C ASN A 212 -2.88 -16.06 -14.93
N LEU A 213 -2.86 -16.98 -13.97
CA LEU A 213 -1.80 -17.97 -13.84
C LEU A 213 -2.02 -19.21 -14.72
N ARG A 214 -3.24 -19.45 -15.23
CA ARG A 214 -3.53 -20.58 -16.14
C ARG A 214 -3.33 -20.19 -17.59
N ASN A 215 -2.96 -21.16 -18.43
CA ASN A 215 -2.91 -21.06 -19.90
C ASN A 215 -4.32 -21.05 -20.55
N SER A 216 -5.30 -20.39 -19.93
CA SER A 216 -6.66 -20.30 -20.45
C SER A 216 -6.88 -19.04 -21.28
N LEU A 217 -7.84 -19.10 -22.21
CA LEU A 217 -8.23 -18.02 -23.11
C LEU A 217 -9.15 -17.02 -22.40
N THR A 218 -8.69 -16.39 -21.32
CA THR A 218 -9.53 -15.47 -20.54
C THR A 218 -9.12 -14.01 -20.71
N THR A 219 -10.11 -13.13 -20.56
CA THR A 219 -9.90 -11.70 -20.46
C THR A 219 -9.69 -11.31 -19.00
N CYS A 220 -8.75 -10.41 -18.68
CA CYS A 220 -8.60 -9.93 -17.30
C CYS A 220 -9.75 -8.96 -16.95
N LEU A 221 -9.94 -7.92 -17.75
CA LEU A 221 -10.95 -6.88 -17.52
C LEU A 221 -11.90 -6.78 -18.72
N SER A 222 -13.21 -6.94 -18.50
CA SER A 222 -14.22 -6.81 -19.53
C SER A 222 -15.32 -5.84 -19.10
N PHE A 223 -15.46 -4.74 -19.84
CA PHE A 223 -16.55 -3.80 -19.69
C PHE A 223 -17.41 -3.77 -20.95
N GLN A 224 -18.71 -3.91 -20.75
CA GLN A 224 -19.67 -3.92 -21.83
C GLN A 224 -20.78 -2.90 -21.57
N ALA A 225 -21.01 -1.99 -22.51
CA ALA A 225 -22.17 -1.12 -22.50
C ALA A 225 -23.21 -1.68 -23.48
N ILE A 226 -24.46 -1.79 -23.02
CA ILE A 226 -25.56 -2.33 -23.84
C ILE A 226 -26.53 -1.23 -24.26
N THR A 227 -27.65 -1.60 -24.87
CA THR A 227 -28.67 -0.66 -25.34
C THR A 227 -29.07 0.38 -24.28
N GLY A 228 -28.97 1.66 -24.62
CA GLY A 228 -29.29 2.79 -23.75
C GLY A 228 -28.21 3.17 -22.73
N ALA A 229 -27.09 2.45 -22.67
CA ALA A 229 -26.03 2.73 -21.71
C ALA A 229 -25.02 3.78 -22.22
N ALA A 230 -24.62 4.68 -21.33
CA ALA A 230 -23.46 5.57 -21.51
C ALA A 230 -22.44 5.26 -20.41
N LEU A 231 -21.22 4.90 -20.77
CA LEU A 231 -20.16 4.56 -19.82
C LEU A 231 -19.00 5.55 -19.95
N ILE A 232 -18.57 6.13 -18.84
CA ILE A 232 -17.27 6.82 -18.74
C ILE A 232 -16.34 5.91 -17.92
N THR A 233 -15.19 5.54 -18.47
CA THR A 233 -14.26 4.65 -17.77
C THR A 233 -12.83 5.17 -17.77
N ASP A 234 -12.18 5.10 -16.61
CA ASP A 234 -10.75 5.36 -16.42
C ASP A 234 -10.05 4.08 -15.97
N VAL A 235 -9.05 3.65 -16.73
CA VAL A 235 -8.21 2.49 -16.39
C VAL A 235 -6.78 2.98 -16.38
N ASP A 236 -6.29 3.32 -15.18
CA ASP A 236 -5.01 3.99 -15.03
C ASP A 236 -4.05 3.25 -14.10
N ARG A 237 -2.78 3.15 -14.49
CA ARG A 237 -1.71 2.63 -13.61
C ARG A 237 -1.95 1.20 -13.14
N ASN A 238 -2.51 0.35 -14.00
CA ASN A 238 -2.76 -1.05 -13.68
C ASN A 238 -1.72 -1.96 -14.33
N VAL A 239 -1.59 -3.16 -13.77
CA VAL A 239 -0.76 -4.24 -14.30
C VAL A 239 -1.67 -5.38 -14.73
N PHE A 240 -1.52 -5.81 -15.97
CA PHE A 240 -2.23 -6.97 -16.51
C PHE A 240 -1.20 -8.02 -16.94
N MET A 241 -1.26 -9.22 -16.37
CA MET A 241 -0.34 -10.30 -16.75
C MET A 241 -1.04 -11.62 -17.00
N GLY A 242 -0.53 -12.37 -17.98
CA GLY A 242 -0.92 -13.76 -18.19
C GLY A 242 -2.33 -13.96 -18.77
N CYS A 243 -3.19 -12.94 -18.84
CA CYS A 243 -4.47 -13.05 -19.54
C CYS A 243 -4.28 -13.22 -21.06
N ASP A 244 -5.23 -13.84 -21.75
CA ASP A 244 -5.20 -13.95 -23.22
C ASP A 244 -5.42 -12.57 -23.86
N SER A 245 -6.50 -11.90 -23.47
CA SER A 245 -6.73 -10.47 -23.69
C SER A 245 -6.61 -9.74 -22.35
N ALA A 246 -5.83 -8.66 -22.24
CA ALA A 246 -5.78 -7.94 -20.97
C ALA A 246 -7.08 -7.18 -20.70
N MET A 247 -7.62 -6.50 -21.71
CA MET A 247 -8.81 -5.68 -21.56
C MET A 247 -9.75 -5.82 -22.76
N SER A 248 -11.05 -5.85 -22.51
CA SER A 248 -12.10 -5.79 -23.53
C SER A 248 -13.09 -4.67 -23.21
N LEU A 249 -13.31 -3.79 -24.18
CA LEU A 249 -14.31 -2.72 -24.17
C LEU A 249 -15.30 -2.96 -25.29
N THR A 250 -16.57 -3.21 -24.95
CA THR A 250 -17.60 -3.54 -25.93
C THR A 250 -18.81 -2.62 -25.82
N ALA A 251 -19.00 -1.76 -26.81
CA ALA A 251 -20.26 -1.03 -27.03
C ALA A 251 -21.16 -1.87 -27.93
N GLN A 252 -22.17 -2.54 -27.36
CA GLN A 252 -23.13 -3.31 -28.14
C GLN A 252 -24.07 -2.40 -28.95
N THR A 253 -24.80 -3.01 -29.88
CA THR A 253 -25.85 -2.33 -30.66
C THR A 253 -26.83 -1.59 -29.76
N GLY A 254 -27.00 -0.30 -30.02
CA GLY A 254 -27.89 0.58 -29.26
C GLY A 254 -27.28 1.19 -27.99
N ALA A 255 -26.02 0.89 -27.65
CA ALA A 255 -25.31 1.65 -26.61
C ALA A 255 -25.19 3.13 -27.03
N VAL A 256 -25.34 4.04 -26.06
CA VAL A 256 -25.26 5.48 -26.30
C VAL A 256 -23.80 5.89 -26.49
N SER A 257 -22.92 5.50 -25.55
CA SER A 257 -21.49 5.75 -25.65
C SER A 257 -20.66 4.89 -24.69
N ILE A 258 -19.40 4.64 -25.06
CA ILE A 258 -18.33 4.36 -24.10
C ILE A 258 -17.25 5.41 -24.33
N MET A 259 -16.89 6.17 -23.30
CA MET A 259 -15.75 7.08 -23.29
C MET A 259 -14.68 6.50 -22.35
N ALA A 260 -13.64 5.90 -22.93
CA ALA A 260 -12.60 5.21 -22.19
C ALA A 260 -11.26 5.96 -22.24
N ARG A 261 -10.66 6.17 -21.08
CA ARG A 261 -9.25 6.60 -20.95
C ARG A 261 -8.47 5.45 -20.32
N VAL A 262 -7.47 4.95 -21.06
CA VAL A 262 -6.63 3.83 -20.64
C VAL A 262 -5.19 4.31 -20.65
N ARG A 263 -4.67 4.69 -19.47
CA ARG A 263 -3.41 5.44 -19.39
C ARG A 263 -2.41 4.84 -18.42
N ASN A 264 -1.13 4.90 -18.76
CA ASN A 264 -0.08 4.48 -17.84
C ASN A 264 -0.26 3.04 -17.33
N ASN A 265 -0.76 2.10 -18.13
CA ASN A 265 -0.87 0.69 -17.73
C ASN A 265 0.31 -0.12 -18.28
N THR A 266 0.60 -1.26 -17.66
CA THR A 266 1.55 -2.24 -18.19
C THR A 266 0.81 -3.53 -18.54
N PHE A 267 0.77 -3.84 -19.84
CA PHE A 267 0.12 -5.00 -20.42
C PHE A 267 1.14 -6.08 -20.80
N ARG A 268 1.02 -7.25 -20.17
CA ARG A 268 1.75 -8.48 -20.49
C ARG A 268 0.82 -9.67 -20.65
N SER A 269 -0.20 -9.47 -21.48
CA SER A 269 -1.12 -10.52 -21.94
C SER A 269 -0.49 -11.39 -23.03
N ARG A 270 -1.09 -12.56 -23.29
CA ARG A 270 -0.57 -13.55 -24.24
C ARG A 270 -0.90 -13.21 -25.69
N ARG A 271 -2.15 -12.81 -25.97
CA ARG A 271 -2.64 -12.62 -27.35
C ARG A 271 -2.88 -11.15 -27.67
N SER A 272 -3.68 -10.43 -26.87
CA SER A 272 -3.96 -9.01 -27.13
C SER A 272 -3.93 -8.12 -25.89
N GLY A 273 -3.56 -6.85 -26.08
CA GLY A 273 -3.60 -5.85 -25.02
C GLY A 273 -5.04 -5.39 -24.77
N VAL A 274 -5.56 -4.54 -25.66
CA VAL A 274 -6.91 -3.97 -25.58
C VAL A 274 -7.72 -4.41 -26.79
N ASP A 275 -8.88 -5.02 -26.55
CA ASP A 275 -9.88 -5.31 -27.58
C ASP A 275 -11.00 -4.26 -27.50
N ALA A 276 -11.11 -3.39 -28.50
CA ALA A 276 -12.06 -2.29 -28.56
C ALA A 276 -13.12 -2.57 -29.64
N ASN A 277 -14.39 -2.66 -29.23
CA ASN A 277 -15.49 -3.08 -30.09
C ASN A 277 -16.69 -2.12 -30.04
N GLY A 278 -17.15 -1.70 -31.22
CA GLY A 278 -18.43 -1.02 -31.44
C GLY A 278 -18.28 0.46 -31.82
N PRO A 279 -19.20 1.00 -32.64
CA PRO A 279 -19.07 2.35 -33.20
C PRO A 279 -19.33 3.47 -32.18
N ALA A 280 -19.99 3.16 -31.05
CA ALA A 280 -20.24 4.11 -29.97
C ALA A 280 -19.07 4.20 -28.95
N LEU A 281 -17.98 3.47 -29.19
CA LEU A 281 -16.79 3.50 -28.35
C LEU A 281 -15.81 4.60 -28.82
N SER A 282 -15.44 5.47 -27.89
CA SER A 282 -14.32 6.41 -27.97
C SER A 282 -13.24 5.99 -26.97
N LEU A 283 -12.02 5.76 -27.45
CA LEU A 283 -10.89 5.28 -26.64
C LEU A 283 -9.67 6.20 -26.78
N GLN A 284 -9.19 6.70 -25.65
CA GLN A 284 -7.87 7.31 -25.51
C GLN A 284 -6.92 6.31 -24.84
N LEU A 285 -5.82 5.97 -25.51
CA LEU A 285 -4.87 4.96 -25.07
C LEU A 285 -3.46 5.54 -25.09
N ASP A 286 -3.01 6.07 -23.94
CA ASP A 286 -1.76 6.82 -23.84
C ASP A 286 -0.80 6.25 -22.79
N ASN A 287 0.50 6.40 -23.00
CA ASN A 287 1.52 6.08 -22.00
C ASN A 287 1.50 4.63 -21.50
N ASN A 288 1.00 3.66 -22.26
CA ASN A 288 0.96 2.26 -21.84
C ASN A 288 2.20 1.48 -22.33
N ILE A 289 2.59 0.44 -21.60
CA ILE A 289 3.59 -0.53 -22.05
C ILE A 289 2.87 -1.79 -22.53
N PHE A 290 3.14 -2.22 -23.76
CA PHE A 290 2.70 -3.48 -24.35
C PHE A 290 3.90 -4.41 -24.56
N SER A 291 4.03 -5.41 -23.70
CA SER A 291 5.21 -6.29 -23.68
C SER A 291 4.86 -7.77 -23.78
N GLY A 292 5.43 -8.47 -24.78
CA GLY A 292 5.28 -9.92 -24.94
C GLY A 292 3.93 -10.38 -25.49
N ILE A 293 3.23 -9.51 -26.23
CA ILE A 293 1.88 -9.77 -26.76
C ILE A 293 1.99 -10.33 -28.18
N ARG A 294 1.42 -11.52 -28.44
CA ARG A 294 1.64 -12.22 -29.72
C ARG A 294 0.87 -11.67 -30.92
N SER A 295 -0.35 -11.16 -30.73
CA SER A 295 -1.25 -10.81 -31.83
C SER A 295 -1.31 -9.31 -32.09
N ALA A 296 -1.69 -8.50 -31.09
CA ALA A 296 -1.79 -7.05 -31.25
C ALA A 296 -1.90 -6.35 -29.90
N ALA A 297 -1.25 -5.20 -29.74
CA ALA A 297 -1.49 -4.32 -28.58
C ALA A 297 -2.94 -3.82 -28.53
N LEU A 298 -3.54 -3.55 -29.69
CA LEU A 298 -4.88 -3.02 -29.85
C LEU A 298 -5.59 -3.72 -31.00
N ASN A 299 -6.76 -4.32 -30.73
CA ASN A 299 -7.66 -4.81 -31.77
C ASN A 299 -8.89 -3.91 -31.87
N LEU A 300 -9.28 -3.57 -33.10
CA LEU A 300 -10.42 -2.70 -33.37
C LEU A 300 -11.51 -3.47 -34.12
N PHE A 301 -12.72 -3.45 -33.59
CA PHE A 301 -13.90 -4.09 -34.19
C PHE A 301 -15.06 -3.09 -34.26
N GLY A 302 -15.80 -3.07 -35.36
CA GLY A 302 -17.00 -2.24 -35.47
C GLY A 302 -16.75 -0.73 -35.49
N ALA A 303 -15.58 -0.29 -36.00
CA ALA A 303 -15.22 1.11 -36.25
C ALA A 303 -15.33 2.06 -35.03
N PRO A 304 -14.65 1.79 -33.90
CA PRO A 304 -14.56 2.72 -32.78
C PRO A 304 -13.74 3.95 -33.14
N THR A 305 -13.90 5.05 -32.39
CA THR A 305 -13.03 6.23 -32.47
C THR A 305 -11.87 6.07 -31.50
N VAL A 306 -10.62 6.13 -31.96
CA VAL A 306 -9.46 5.86 -31.11
C VAL A 306 -8.34 6.88 -31.31
N THR A 307 -7.70 7.29 -30.21
CA THR A 307 -6.47 8.09 -30.20
C THR A 307 -5.38 7.37 -29.39
N LEU A 308 -4.15 7.31 -29.91
CA LEU A 308 -3.00 6.76 -29.20
C LEU A 308 -1.85 7.77 -29.18
N ALA A 309 -1.19 7.88 -28.02
CA ALA A 309 0.05 8.63 -27.91
C ALA A 309 1.03 7.97 -26.92
N ASN A 310 2.32 7.97 -27.28
CA ASN A 310 3.42 7.66 -26.37
C ASN A 310 3.30 6.29 -25.68
N ASN A 311 2.79 5.26 -26.38
CA ASN A 311 2.85 3.88 -25.87
C ASN A 311 4.17 3.21 -26.25
N LEU A 312 4.61 2.27 -25.41
CA LEU A 312 5.82 1.48 -25.63
C LEU A 312 5.47 0.06 -26.06
N TYR A 313 6.18 -0.44 -27.07
CA TYR A 313 5.99 -1.74 -27.70
C TYR A 313 7.26 -2.57 -27.63
N HIS A 314 7.19 -3.73 -26.97
CA HIS A 314 8.31 -4.67 -26.89
C HIS A 314 7.85 -6.11 -27.06
N GLN A 315 8.50 -6.88 -27.95
CA GLN A 315 8.06 -8.26 -28.24
C GLN A 315 6.55 -8.35 -28.53
N THR A 316 6.05 -7.29 -29.17
CA THR A 316 4.66 -7.08 -29.55
C THR A 316 4.70 -6.61 -31.01
N PRO A 317 3.70 -6.96 -31.84
CA PRO A 317 3.59 -6.43 -33.19
C PRO A 317 3.70 -4.90 -33.23
N GLN A 318 4.20 -4.39 -34.35
CA GLN A 318 4.57 -2.98 -34.51
C GLN A 318 3.39 -2.04 -34.20
N PRO A 319 3.69 -0.84 -33.65
CA PRO A 319 2.66 0.15 -33.34
C PRO A 319 1.83 0.52 -34.58
N PRO A 320 0.55 0.93 -34.40
CA PRO A 320 -0.23 1.49 -35.48
C PRO A 320 0.46 2.71 -36.10
N LEU A 321 0.45 2.82 -37.44
CA LEU A 321 1.13 3.92 -38.15
C LEU A 321 0.62 5.33 -37.81
N TRP A 322 -0.56 5.42 -37.20
CA TRP A 322 -1.24 6.66 -36.85
C TRP A 322 -1.11 7.02 -35.37
N GLU A 323 -0.40 6.21 -34.57
CA GLU A 323 -0.07 6.58 -33.20
C GLU A 323 0.92 7.75 -33.18
N ALA A 324 0.71 8.69 -32.26
CA ALA A 324 1.65 9.77 -32.02
C ALA A 324 2.81 9.31 -31.12
N ASN A 325 4.06 9.46 -31.58
CA ASN A 325 5.28 9.19 -30.81
C ASN A 325 5.37 7.77 -30.18
N PRO A 326 5.16 6.67 -30.93
CA PRO A 326 5.32 5.34 -30.36
C PRO A 326 6.79 5.06 -29.99
N VAL A 327 7.00 4.32 -28.91
CA VAL A 327 8.33 3.85 -28.49
C VAL A 327 8.46 2.36 -28.78
N VAL A 328 9.41 1.95 -29.61
CA VAL A 328 9.66 0.53 -29.92
C VAL A 328 10.99 0.11 -29.35
N ALA A 329 11.00 -0.36 -28.10
CA ALA A 329 12.21 -0.72 -27.37
C ALA A 329 11.89 -1.63 -26.19
N ASP A 330 12.89 -2.33 -25.65
CA ASP A 330 12.75 -3.10 -24.40
C ASP A 330 12.45 -2.15 -23.23
N PRO A 331 11.36 -2.34 -22.45
CA PRO A 331 11.08 -1.52 -21.28
C PRO A 331 12.13 -1.71 -20.16
N GLN A 332 12.99 -2.73 -20.26
CA GLN A 332 14.05 -3.03 -19.29
C GLN A 332 13.50 -3.18 -17.87
N PHE A 333 12.57 -4.10 -17.70
CA PHE A 333 12.04 -4.44 -16.38
C PHE A 333 13.14 -5.01 -15.46
N VAL A 334 12.98 -4.84 -14.14
CA VAL A 334 13.88 -5.43 -13.14
C VAL A 334 13.92 -6.95 -13.32
N SER A 335 12.76 -7.59 -13.42
CA SER A 335 12.63 -9.03 -13.68
C SER A 335 11.36 -9.35 -14.50
N PRO A 336 11.11 -10.62 -14.87
CA PRO A 336 9.85 -11.02 -15.50
C PRO A 336 8.60 -10.86 -14.61
N PHE A 337 8.75 -10.67 -13.29
CA PHE A 337 7.62 -10.55 -12.36
C PHE A 337 7.59 -9.19 -11.64
N ASP A 338 8.75 -8.53 -11.57
CA ASP A 338 8.91 -7.15 -11.15
C ASP A 338 9.00 -6.23 -12.38
N LEU A 339 7.88 -5.55 -12.66
CA LEU A 339 7.73 -4.67 -13.81
C LEU A 339 8.17 -3.22 -13.53
N HIS A 340 8.88 -2.98 -12.43
CA HIS A 340 9.63 -1.74 -12.27
C HIS A 340 10.69 -1.60 -13.35
N LEU A 341 10.98 -0.36 -13.72
CA LEU A 341 11.92 -0.04 -14.79
C LEU A 341 13.35 0.03 -14.25
N ARG A 342 14.33 -0.41 -15.05
CA ARG A 342 15.76 -0.18 -14.80
C ARG A 342 16.17 1.25 -15.20
N PRO A 343 17.29 1.77 -14.68
CA PRO A 343 17.73 3.16 -14.92
C PRO A 343 17.87 3.56 -16.39
N SER A 344 18.21 2.63 -17.27
CA SER A 344 18.40 2.86 -18.70
C SER A 344 17.13 2.69 -19.53
N SER A 345 15.98 2.49 -18.88
CA SER A 345 14.73 2.15 -19.58
C SER A 345 14.30 3.27 -20.52
N PRO A 346 13.93 2.95 -21.78
CA PRO A 346 13.41 3.89 -22.75
C PRO A 346 11.98 4.37 -22.42
N ALA A 347 11.32 3.79 -21.43
CA ALA A 347 10.02 4.27 -20.94
C ALA A 347 10.16 5.56 -20.09
N ILE A 348 11.36 5.84 -19.58
CA ILE A 348 11.64 6.97 -18.70
C ILE A 348 11.67 8.26 -19.52
N ASN A 349 10.99 9.29 -19.04
CA ASN A 349 10.91 10.61 -19.70
C ASN A 349 10.31 10.55 -21.12
N ALA A 350 9.52 9.52 -21.42
CA ALA A 350 8.93 9.29 -22.74
C ALA A 350 7.41 9.43 -22.75
N ALA A 351 6.76 9.59 -21.59
CA ALA A 351 5.30 9.72 -21.52
C ALA A 351 4.81 11.12 -21.95
N LEU A 352 3.60 11.14 -22.52
CA LEU A 352 2.81 12.34 -22.72
C LEU A 352 2.36 12.91 -21.36
N ALA A 353 3.04 13.95 -20.90
CA ALA A 353 2.85 14.54 -19.58
C ALA A 353 1.40 14.99 -19.30
N THR A 354 0.69 15.50 -20.31
CA THR A 354 -0.71 15.96 -20.17
C THR A 354 -1.70 14.82 -19.96
N SER A 355 -1.31 13.57 -20.27
CA SER A 355 -2.15 12.39 -20.08
C SER A 355 -1.88 11.68 -18.75
N ILE A 356 -0.82 12.07 -18.02
CA ILE A 356 -0.48 11.46 -16.72
C ILE A 356 -1.54 11.80 -15.67
N PRO A 357 -2.23 10.80 -15.09
CA PRO A 357 -3.22 11.05 -14.03
C PRO A 357 -2.55 11.49 -12.72
N ALA A 358 -3.22 12.34 -11.94
CA ALA A 358 -2.76 12.72 -10.60
C ALA A 358 -2.76 11.52 -9.62
N GLY A 359 -1.91 11.56 -8.59
CA GLY A 359 -1.91 10.58 -7.48
C GLY A 359 -0.93 9.41 -7.61
N GLY A 360 0.29 9.67 -8.10
CA GLY A 360 1.39 8.69 -8.14
C GLY A 360 1.26 7.64 -9.25
N ASP A 361 2.20 6.70 -9.31
CA ASP A 361 2.15 5.50 -10.16
C ASP A 361 1.37 4.35 -9.49
N PHE A 362 1.49 3.10 -9.97
CA PHE A 362 0.91 1.89 -9.36
C PHE A 362 1.26 1.76 -7.87
N ASP A 363 2.48 2.16 -7.49
CA ASP A 363 3.00 2.05 -6.14
C ASP A 363 2.66 3.26 -5.26
N GLY A 364 1.91 4.22 -5.82
CA GLY A 364 1.61 5.52 -5.23
C GLY A 364 2.72 6.55 -5.47
N VAL A 365 3.84 6.21 -6.09
CA VAL A 365 5.00 7.10 -6.15
C VAL A 365 4.88 8.14 -7.25
N THR A 366 5.09 9.40 -6.87
CA THR A 366 5.17 10.52 -7.80
C THR A 366 6.58 10.67 -8.36
N SER A 367 6.70 10.96 -9.66
CA SER A 367 7.96 11.28 -10.30
C SER A 367 7.85 12.58 -11.08
N SER A 368 8.93 13.35 -11.11
CA SER A 368 9.07 14.51 -11.99
C SER A 368 9.40 14.10 -13.43
N LEU A 369 9.79 12.84 -13.65
CA LEU A 369 10.06 12.28 -14.96
C LEU A 369 8.80 11.61 -15.52
N PRO A 370 8.21 12.12 -16.62
CA PRO A 370 7.04 11.53 -17.23
C PRO A 370 7.38 10.13 -17.77
N THR A 371 6.88 9.09 -17.11
CA THR A 371 7.25 7.69 -17.40
C THR A 371 6.09 6.94 -18.04
N ILE A 372 6.36 6.15 -19.08
CA ILE A 372 5.39 5.25 -19.72
C ILE A 372 5.20 4.01 -18.83
N GLY A 373 3.96 3.53 -18.70
CA GLY A 373 3.62 2.30 -17.97
C GLY A 373 3.11 2.54 -16.55
N ALA A 374 2.85 1.43 -15.86
CA ALA A 374 2.25 1.41 -14.53
C ALA A 374 3.17 1.92 -13.43
N PHE A 375 4.48 1.84 -13.63
CA PHE A 375 5.49 2.20 -12.63
C PHE A 375 6.30 3.38 -13.13
N ASN A 376 6.37 4.43 -12.31
CA ASN A 376 7.37 5.45 -12.50
C ASN A 376 8.73 4.84 -12.21
N TYR A 377 9.74 5.22 -12.99
CA TYR A 377 11.09 4.87 -12.63
C TYR A 377 11.48 5.60 -11.34
N GLN A 378 12.01 4.82 -10.41
CA GLN A 378 12.57 5.31 -9.16
C GLN A 378 13.99 4.80 -9.03
N PHE A 379 14.94 5.69 -8.77
CA PHE A 379 16.32 5.29 -8.49
C PHE A 379 16.40 4.47 -7.20
N GLY A 380 16.76 3.17 -7.27
CA GLY A 380 17.50 2.36 -6.25
C GLY A 380 16.88 2.03 -4.88
N GLY A 381 16.33 0.81 -4.69
CA GLY A 381 15.72 0.29 -3.44
C GLY A 381 16.62 0.31 -2.20
N SER A 382 16.07 -0.01 -1.03
CA SER A 382 16.89 -0.45 0.10
C SER A 382 17.49 -1.80 -0.21
N GLU A 383 18.76 -1.98 0.10
CA GLU A 383 19.51 -3.20 -0.21
C GLU A 383 20.11 -3.80 1.05
N SER A 384 20.42 -5.09 1.01
CA SER A 384 21.03 -5.76 2.16
C SER A 384 22.50 -5.82 1.89
N HIS A 385 23.25 -5.25 2.81
CA HIS A 385 24.67 -5.43 2.85
C HIS A 385 25.01 -6.54 3.83
N LEU A 386 25.82 -7.49 3.38
CA LEU A 386 26.43 -8.50 4.25
C LEU A 386 27.90 -8.16 4.42
N ALA A 387 28.29 -7.80 5.64
CA ALA A 387 29.70 -7.74 6.01
C ALA A 387 30.28 -9.15 5.96
N THR A 388 31.29 -9.35 5.13
CA THR A 388 32.11 -10.56 4.98
C THR A 388 33.56 -10.25 5.36
N ALA A 389 34.39 -11.28 5.51
CA ALA A 389 35.83 -11.11 5.74
C ALA A 389 36.54 -10.36 4.59
N GLU A 390 35.96 -10.35 3.39
CA GLU A 390 36.55 -9.73 2.19
C GLU A 390 36.25 -8.23 2.09
N ASN A 391 35.08 -7.80 2.56
CA ASN A 391 34.62 -6.41 2.45
C ASN A 391 34.69 -5.63 3.78
N SER A 392 35.18 -6.29 4.85
CA SER A 392 35.26 -5.70 6.20
C SER A 392 36.70 -5.71 6.70
N THR A 393 37.15 -4.58 7.24
CA THR A 393 38.49 -4.42 7.82
C THR A 393 38.38 -3.55 9.06
N ALA A 394 38.99 -3.98 10.16
CA ALA A 394 38.89 -3.29 11.45
C ALA A 394 37.42 -2.95 11.78
N ASN A 395 37.11 -1.68 12.01
CA ASN A 395 35.80 -1.18 12.38
C ASN A 395 34.92 -0.77 11.19
N ILE A 396 35.28 -1.13 9.95
CA ILE A 396 34.55 -0.72 8.75
C ILE A 396 34.10 -1.90 7.88
N THR A 397 33.04 -1.69 7.11
CA THR A 397 32.63 -2.54 6.00
C THR A 397 32.24 -1.69 4.80
N VAL A 398 32.71 -2.07 3.61
CA VAL A 398 32.59 -1.28 2.38
C VAL A 398 31.43 -1.82 1.55
N LEU A 399 30.54 -0.93 1.11
CA LEU A 399 29.42 -1.27 0.23
C LEU A 399 29.91 -1.56 -1.20
N SER A 400 29.34 -2.57 -1.85
CA SER A 400 29.67 -2.92 -3.24
C SER A 400 29.17 -1.85 -4.23
N ASP A 401 29.71 -1.85 -5.46
CA ASP A 401 29.34 -0.86 -6.51
C ASP A 401 27.86 -0.86 -6.87
N SER A 402 27.19 -2.02 -6.69
CA SER A 402 25.75 -2.15 -6.91
C SER A 402 24.93 -1.28 -5.95
N ILE A 403 25.44 -1.04 -4.74
CA ILE A 403 24.77 -0.31 -3.65
C ILE A 403 25.37 1.08 -3.47
N SER A 404 26.67 1.22 -3.74
CA SER A 404 27.46 2.42 -3.47
C SER A 404 27.21 3.49 -4.53
N ARG A 405 26.47 4.54 -4.16
CA ARG A 405 26.40 5.77 -4.96
C ARG A 405 27.36 6.82 -4.38
N PRO A 406 28.34 7.33 -5.16
CA PRO A 406 29.18 8.43 -4.74
C PRO A 406 28.35 9.62 -4.24
N LEU A 407 28.71 10.19 -3.09
CA LEU A 407 28.06 11.39 -2.51
C LEU A 407 26.60 11.18 -2.04
N SER A 408 26.13 9.95 -1.90
CA SER A 408 24.77 9.67 -1.43
C SER A 408 24.64 9.71 0.09
N GLU A 409 23.53 10.28 0.54
CA GLU A 409 23.07 10.26 1.92
C GLU A 409 22.47 8.87 2.18
N VAL A 410 22.95 8.12 3.18
CA VAL A 410 22.57 6.70 3.35
C VAL A 410 22.10 6.41 4.76
N LEU A 411 20.89 5.85 4.90
CA LEU A 411 20.41 5.30 6.16
C LEU A 411 20.83 3.83 6.30
N VAL A 412 21.19 3.43 7.52
CA VAL A 412 21.65 2.07 7.82
C VAL A 412 20.95 1.53 9.06
N GLN A 413 20.46 0.30 8.96
CA GLN A 413 19.87 -0.43 10.08
C GLN A 413 20.59 -1.77 10.29
N SER A 414 21.02 -2.07 11.52
CA SER A 414 21.58 -3.39 11.85
C SER A 414 20.51 -4.45 12.07
N VAL A 415 20.77 -5.64 11.54
CA VAL A 415 19.90 -6.82 11.65
C VAL A 415 20.57 -7.90 12.50
N VAL A 416 19.81 -8.55 13.37
CA VAL A 416 20.25 -9.71 14.17
C VAL A 416 19.33 -10.91 13.98
N ASP A 417 19.89 -12.12 14.06
CA ASP A 417 19.16 -13.36 13.79
C ASP A 417 18.47 -13.96 15.03
N GLY A 418 18.96 -13.64 16.24
CA GLY A 418 18.51 -14.34 17.45
C GLY A 418 19.04 -13.78 18.76
N PHE A 419 18.69 -14.47 19.85
CA PHE A 419 19.28 -14.30 21.18
C PHE A 419 20.17 -15.52 21.52
N PRO A 420 21.22 -15.37 22.37
CA PRO A 420 21.69 -14.12 22.96
C PRO A 420 22.25 -13.16 21.90
N LEU A 421 22.19 -11.85 22.17
CA LEU A 421 22.68 -10.86 21.22
C LEU A 421 24.20 -10.96 21.09
N PRO A 422 24.74 -10.73 19.88
CA PRO A 422 26.18 -10.71 19.67
C PRO A 422 26.81 -9.52 20.41
N ALA A 423 28.08 -9.67 20.82
CA ALA A 423 28.79 -8.65 21.60
C ALA A 423 28.88 -7.26 20.92
N TRP A 424 28.74 -7.22 19.59
CA TRP A 424 28.72 -5.98 18.82
C TRP A 424 27.36 -5.29 18.79
N ALA A 425 26.29 -5.91 19.28
CA ALA A 425 24.92 -5.40 19.20
C ALA A 425 24.78 -3.98 19.77
N PRO A 426 25.39 -3.62 20.92
CA PRO A 426 25.34 -2.26 21.46
C PRO A 426 26.04 -1.20 20.61
N ASN A 427 26.83 -1.59 19.60
CA ASN A 427 27.70 -0.66 18.88
C ASN A 427 26.89 0.33 18.03
N HIS A 428 27.28 1.60 18.13
CA HIS A 428 26.73 2.68 17.31
C HIS A 428 27.38 2.68 15.94
N LEU A 429 26.55 2.88 14.92
CA LEU A 429 26.99 2.93 13.53
C LEU A 429 27.08 4.37 13.05
N GLY A 430 27.94 4.59 12.08
CA GLY A 430 27.89 5.76 11.23
C GLY A 430 28.16 5.37 9.78
N VAL A 431 27.96 6.33 8.89
CA VAL A 431 28.26 6.21 7.46
C VAL A 431 29.22 7.29 7.01
N TYR A 432 30.10 6.97 6.06
CA TYR A 432 30.92 7.96 5.35
C TYR A 432 31.18 7.54 3.90
N THR A 433 31.59 8.49 3.05
CA THR A 433 32.09 8.21 1.69
C THR A 433 33.62 8.31 1.66
N THR A 434 34.31 7.38 1.01
CA THR A 434 35.77 7.45 0.82
C THR A 434 36.19 8.71 0.07
N THR A 435 37.42 9.19 0.27
CA THR A 435 37.96 10.38 -0.41
C THR A 435 38.58 10.10 -1.77
N ALA A 436 39.12 8.90 -1.95
CA ALA A 436 39.83 8.51 -3.15
C ALA A 436 38.90 7.72 -4.07
N ALA A 437 38.98 8.00 -5.37
CA ALA A 437 38.24 7.27 -6.38
C ALA A 437 38.70 5.79 -6.45
N PRO A 438 37.77 4.83 -6.65
CA PRO A 438 36.33 5.02 -6.74
C PRO A 438 35.72 5.39 -5.37
N LEU A 439 34.83 6.38 -5.35
CA LEU A 439 34.13 6.81 -4.13
C LEU A 439 33.20 5.69 -3.67
N ARG A 440 33.38 5.23 -2.43
CA ARG A 440 32.61 4.14 -1.82
C ARG A 440 31.91 4.61 -0.56
N THR A 441 30.67 4.19 -0.37
CA THR A 441 30.00 4.33 0.93
C THR A 441 30.49 3.24 1.88
N VAL A 442 30.80 3.64 3.11
CA VAL A 442 31.35 2.79 4.17
C VAL A 442 30.48 2.88 5.40
N ILE A 443 30.15 1.72 5.97
CA ILE A 443 29.54 1.62 7.31
C ILE A 443 30.68 1.42 8.30
N PHE A 444 30.67 2.15 9.41
CA PHE A 444 31.68 2.01 10.45
C PHE A 444 31.08 1.92 11.85
N SER A 445 31.78 1.20 12.75
CA SER A 445 31.51 1.21 14.17
C SER A 445 32.17 2.43 14.81
N GLN A 446 31.37 3.28 15.45
CA GLN A 446 31.83 4.55 16.01
C GLN A 446 32.75 4.39 17.22
N ASN A 447 32.55 3.33 17.99
CA ASN A 447 33.41 2.95 19.11
C ASN A 447 34.72 2.29 18.68
N GLN A 448 35.03 2.28 17.38
CA GLN A 448 36.22 1.66 16.79
C GLN A 448 36.34 0.14 16.99
N GLN A 449 35.32 -0.52 17.52
CA GLN A 449 35.29 -1.98 17.57
C GLN A 449 35.14 -2.57 16.17
N SER A 450 35.71 -3.76 15.98
CA SER A 450 35.66 -4.41 14.67
C SER A 450 34.22 -4.79 14.29
N ILE A 451 33.87 -4.59 13.01
CA ILE A 451 32.65 -5.16 12.44
C ILE A 451 32.93 -6.63 12.16
N SER A 452 32.62 -7.50 13.13
CA SER A 452 32.83 -8.96 13.02
C SER A 452 31.88 -9.59 11.99
N PRO A 453 32.40 -10.12 10.86
CA PRO A 453 31.59 -10.84 9.88
C PRO A 453 31.17 -12.23 10.39
N PRO A 454 30.03 -12.79 9.96
CA PRO A 454 29.01 -12.16 9.11
C PRO A 454 28.11 -11.21 9.89
N ARG A 455 27.85 -10.01 9.35
CA ARG A 455 26.89 -9.06 9.93
C ARG A 455 26.02 -8.45 8.83
N LYS A 456 24.71 -8.49 9.01
CA LYS A 456 23.74 -8.01 8.02
C LYS A 456 23.25 -6.61 8.35
N PHE A 457 23.15 -5.77 7.33
CA PHE A 457 22.63 -4.42 7.40
C PHE A 457 21.57 -4.21 6.32
N PHE A 458 20.54 -3.44 6.64
CA PHE A 458 19.74 -2.76 5.62
C PHE A 458 20.35 -1.40 5.34
N VAL A 459 20.42 -1.06 4.05
CA VAL A 459 21.04 0.16 3.54
C VAL A 459 20.04 0.82 2.62
N MET A 460 19.78 2.10 2.82
CA MET A 460 18.85 2.85 1.99
C MET A 460 19.51 4.11 1.45
N ASP A 461 19.39 4.29 0.14
CA ASP A 461 19.70 5.54 -0.53
C ASP A 461 18.64 6.59 -0.17
N SER A 462 19.00 7.53 0.70
CA SER A 462 18.06 8.55 1.19
C SER A 462 17.87 9.71 0.22
N ASN A 463 18.54 9.73 -0.94
CA ASN A 463 18.24 10.68 -2.04
C ASN A 463 16.82 10.53 -2.61
N ARG A 464 16.12 9.43 -2.27
CA ARG A 464 14.70 9.18 -2.59
C ARG A 464 13.73 10.00 -1.77
N HIS A 465 14.21 10.49 -0.65
CA HIS A 465 13.44 11.09 0.40
C HIS A 465 13.92 12.51 0.58
N GLN A 466 13.07 13.35 1.18
CA GLN A 466 13.54 14.65 1.59
C GLN A 466 14.58 14.39 2.70
N THR A 467 15.80 14.84 2.51
CA THR A 467 16.88 14.61 3.48
C THR A 467 17.60 15.93 3.79
N LEU A 468 17.95 16.09 5.05
CA LEU A 468 18.70 17.22 5.59
C LEU A 468 20.02 16.69 6.16
N SER A 469 21.14 17.18 5.64
CA SER A 469 22.44 17.06 6.31
C SER A 469 22.53 18.09 7.44
N HIS A 470 22.29 17.66 8.66
CA HIS A 470 22.37 18.49 9.87
C HIS A 470 23.80 18.53 10.41
N VAL A 471 24.28 19.72 10.77
CA VAL A 471 25.59 19.93 11.41
C VAL A 471 25.38 20.60 12.74
N THR A 472 25.96 20.03 13.79
CA THR A 472 25.88 20.58 15.14
C THR A 472 26.83 21.75 15.32
N ASP A 473 26.33 22.84 15.88
CA ASP A 473 27.10 24.03 16.21
C ASP A 473 26.60 24.67 17.52
N ALA A 474 27.34 25.65 18.03
CA ALA A 474 26.99 26.30 19.30
C ALA A 474 25.64 27.03 19.29
N SER A 475 25.08 27.35 18.12
CA SER A 475 23.77 28.00 17.99
C SER A 475 22.59 27.02 18.03
N ASN A 476 22.84 25.74 17.75
CA ASN A 476 21.81 24.70 17.71
C ASN A 476 21.95 23.64 18.81
N ILE A 477 23.07 23.60 19.53
CA ILE A 477 23.28 22.69 20.67
C ILE A 477 22.69 23.27 21.97
N SER A 478 22.03 22.41 22.73
CA SER A 478 21.71 22.60 24.14
C SER A 478 22.08 21.35 24.92
N ASN A 479 23.23 21.37 25.61
CA ASN A 479 23.79 20.22 26.34
C ASN A 479 23.91 18.96 25.45
N HIS A 480 23.13 17.91 25.72
CA HIS A 480 23.11 16.63 24.99
C HIS A 480 22.17 16.63 23.77
N ILE A 481 21.61 17.77 23.40
CA ILE A 481 20.56 17.95 22.39
C ILE A 481 21.05 18.90 21.28
N THR A 482 20.63 18.66 20.05
CA THR A 482 20.76 19.59 18.92
C THR A 482 19.43 19.75 18.18
N TYR A 483 19.01 21.00 17.92
CA TYR A 483 17.73 21.29 17.29
C TYR A 483 17.81 21.28 15.76
N LEU A 484 16.82 20.66 15.14
CA LEU A 484 16.65 20.66 13.69
C LEU A 484 15.85 21.88 13.27
N ASN A 485 16.26 22.51 12.17
CA ASN A 485 15.51 23.58 11.54
C ASN A 485 15.30 23.27 10.06
N TRP A 486 14.17 22.66 9.74
CA TRP A 486 13.88 22.19 8.40
C TRP A 486 12.38 22.22 8.10
N ALA A 487 12.01 22.93 7.03
CA ALA A 487 10.62 23.28 6.72
C ALA A 487 9.63 22.09 6.70
N PRO A 488 9.97 20.89 6.18
CA PRO A 488 9.07 19.74 6.17
C PRO A 488 8.67 19.20 7.56
N ILE A 489 9.50 19.41 8.59
CA ILE A 489 9.28 18.85 9.94
C ILE A 489 9.00 19.92 11.01
N ASN A 490 9.34 21.18 10.75
CA ASN A 490 9.05 22.29 11.66
C ASN A 490 7.53 22.43 11.88
N GLY A 491 7.08 22.55 13.12
CA GLY A 491 5.66 22.63 13.46
C GLY A 491 4.86 21.34 13.24
N ASN A 492 5.50 20.23 12.84
CA ASN A 492 4.84 18.97 12.53
C ASN A 492 5.25 17.85 13.53
N PRO A 493 4.49 17.63 14.62
CA PRO A 493 4.75 16.53 15.56
C PRO A 493 4.45 15.15 14.97
N PHE A 494 3.75 15.06 13.83
CA PHE A 494 3.39 13.80 13.19
C PHE A 494 4.43 13.31 12.19
N ALA A 495 5.43 14.14 11.85
CA ALA A 495 6.55 13.73 11.03
C ALA A 495 7.25 12.49 11.62
N LYS A 496 7.77 11.62 10.76
CA LYS A 496 8.47 10.40 11.14
C LYS A 496 9.93 10.42 10.68
N PRO A 497 10.74 11.41 11.11
CA PRO A 497 12.11 11.52 10.65
C PRO A 497 12.91 10.28 11.06
N GLN A 498 13.73 9.81 10.14
CA GLN A 498 14.73 8.77 10.32
C GLN A 498 16.11 9.43 10.41
N VAL A 499 16.92 9.04 11.39
CA VAL A 499 18.21 9.70 11.66
C VAL A 499 19.34 8.69 11.71
N VAL A 500 20.43 9.00 11.02
CA VAL A 500 21.71 8.30 11.12
C VAL A 500 22.83 9.29 11.29
N GLN A 501 23.89 8.90 11.97
CA GLN A 501 25.07 9.74 12.05
C GLN A 501 25.92 9.64 10.79
N ARG A 502 26.29 10.81 10.25
CA ARG A 502 27.23 10.96 9.14
C ARG A 502 28.60 11.34 9.67
N ALA A 503 29.64 10.71 9.16
CA ALA A 503 30.98 11.26 9.19
C ALA A 503 31.40 11.55 7.74
N ILE A 504 32.04 12.69 7.46
CA ILE A 504 32.78 12.87 6.20
C ILE A 504 34.28 12.75 6.50
N PRO A 505 35.06 12.32 5.53
CA PRO A 505 36.05 11.27 5.70
C PRO A 505 37.25 11.70 6.55
N LEU A 506 37.63 10.85 7.51
CA LEU A 506 38.86 10.96 8.32
C LEU A 506 39.13 12.38 8.86
N GLY A 507 38.24 12.85 9.74
CA GLY A 507 38.36 14.15 10.42
C GLY A 507 37.03 14.68 11.00
N GLY A 508 35.89 14.09 10.63
CA GLY A 508 34.59 14.39 11.24
C GLY A 508 34.52 14.03 12.73
N VAL A 509 33.67 14.75 13.47
CA VAL A 509 33.50 14.55 14.91
C VAL A 509 32.64 13.32 15.16
N ILE A 510 33.22 12.34 15.86
CA ILE A 510 32.52 11.10 16.25
C ILE A 510 31.65 11.39 17.47
N ASN A 511 30.33 11.20 17.32
CA ASN A 511 29.38 11.13 18.43
C ASN A 511 29.09 9.66 18.77
N ASN A 512 30.02 9.00 19.47
CA ASN A 512 29.92 7.59 19.87
C ASN A 512 28.93 7.38 21.02
N HIS A 513 27.68 7.75 20.79
CA HIS A 513 26.59 7.73 21.75
C HIS A 513 25.31 7.23 21.06
N PRO A 514 24.43 6.50 21.76
CA PRO A 514 23.12 6.15 21.22
C PRO A 514 22.32 7.43 21.00
N ILE A 515 21.73 7.58 19.81
CA ILE A 515 20.93 8.76 19.48
C ILE A 515 19.44 8.45 19.49
N GLY A 516 18.65 9.45 19.84
CA GLY A 516 17.20 9.46 19.70
C GLY A 516 16.72 10.81 19.16
N ILE A 517 15.42 10.87 18.89
CA ILE A 517 14.74 12.10 18.49
C ILE A 517 13.60 12.44 19.43
N TRP A 518 13.33 13.73 19.57
CA TRP A 518 12.25 14.25 20.38
C TRP A 518 11.63 15.47 19.71
N TYR A 519 10.31 15.59 19.81
CA TYR A 519 9.61 16.79 19.37
C TYR A 519 9.41 17.73 20.54
N ASP A 520 10.10 18.87 20.49
CA ASP A 520 9.91 19.96 21.43
C ASP A 520 8.68 20.78 21.04
N VAL A 521 7.60 20.59 21.80
CA VAL A 521 6.35 21.31 21.62
C VAL A 521 6.47 22.82 21.88
N PHE A 522 7.40 23.25 22.73
CA PHE A 522 7.59 24.67 23.07
C PHE A 522 8.36 25.41 21.98
N ASN A 523 9.37 24.76 21.40
CA ASN A 523 10.15 25.30 20.28
C ASN A 523 9.54 24.95 18.90
N ALA A 524 8.49 24.13 18.87
CA ALA A 524 7.84 23.60 17.67
C ALA A 524 8.81 22.92 16.69
N ARG A 525 9.82 22.21 17.23
CA ARG A 525 10.94 21.65 16.47
C ARG A 525 11.27 20.24 16.93
N TRP A 526 11.71 19.42 15.98
CA TRP A 526 12.38 18.16 16.29
C TRP A 526 13.82 18.42 16.72
N ALA A 527 14.34 17.57 17.59
CA ALA A 527 15.72 17.58 18.05
C ALA A 527 16.31 16.17 18.02
N ILE A 528 17.62 16.09 17.77
CA ILE A 528 18.43 14.88 17.96
C ILE A 528 19.10 15.01 19.32
N PHE A 529 19.17 13.92 20.09
CA PHE A 529 19.84 13.93 21.38
C PHE A 529 20.60 12.63 21.66
N ASN A 530 21.60 12.72 22.53
CA ASN A 530 22.31 11.56 23.05
C ASN A 530 21.49 10.93 24.18
N GLN A 531 21.10 9.67 24.00
CA GLN A 531 20.23 8.92 24.90
C GLN A 531 20.88 8.63 26.26
N ASP A 532 22.19 8.57 26.31
CA ASP A 532 22.97 8.45 27.54
C ASP A 532 23.24 9.81 28.22
N GLN A 533 22.64 10.89 27.69
CA GLN A 533 22.77 12.26 28.17
C GLN A 533 24.20 12.82 28.10
N ALA A 534 25.10 12.18 27.36
CA ALA A 534 26.41 12.75 27.09
C ALA A 534 26.28 14.04 26.25
N PRO A 535 27.07 15.09 26.52
CA PRO A 535 27.02 16.34 25.76
C PRO A 535 27.13 16.11 24.24
N MET A 536 26.32 16.82 23.46
CA MET A 536 26.34 16.74 22.00
C MET A 536 27.61 17.43 21.48
N PRO A 537 28.52 16.72 20.80
CA PRO A 537 29.79 17.31 20.41
C PRO A 537 29.60 18.24 19.21
N GLN A 538 30.16 19.45 19.29
CA GLN A 538 30.13 20.43 18.21
C GLN A 538 30.84 19.88 16.96
N GLY A 539 30.21 20.02 15.79
CA GLY A 539 30.73 19.53 14.51
C GLY A 539 30.33 18.09 14.18
N ALA A 540 29.59 17.39 15.05
CA ALA A 540 28.93 16.14 14.67
C ALA A 540 27.90 16.39 13.55
N MET A 541 27.77 15.44 12.64
CA MET A 541 26.88 15.52 11.48
C MET A 541 25.87 14.38 11.49
N PHE A 542 24.65 14.67 11.08
CA PHE A 542 23.55 13.71 11.01
C PHE A 542 22.79 13.86 9.71
N ASP A 543 22.38 12.74 9.14
CA ASP A 543 21.43 12.73 8.03
C ASP A 543 20.04 12.51 8.62
N VAL A 544 19.16 13.47 8.35
CA VAL A 544 17.76 13.43 8.77
C VAL A 544 16.92 13.25 7.53
N THR A 545 16.39 12.05 7.36
CA THR A 545 15.55 11.69 6.24
C THR A 545 14.09 11.72 6.66
N LEU A 546 13.24 12.40 5.91
CA LEU A 546 11.79 12.28 5.99
C LEU A 546 11.31 11.38 4.85
N PRO A 547 10.93 10.12 5.14
CA PRO A 547 10.34 9.25 4.14
C PRO A 547 9.15 9.95 3.46
N ASN A 548 8.96 9.75 2.16
CA ASN A 548 7.86 10.43 1.46
C ASN A 548 6.52 9.86 1.97
N ASP A 549 5.76 10.72 2.65
CA ASP A 549 4.56 10.44 3.46
C ASP A 549 3.31 9.99 2.67
N LEU A 550 3.45 9.18 1.63
CA LEU A 550 2.28 8.45 1.11
C LEU A 550 2.02 7.28 2.06
N VAL A 551 1.25 7.62 3.09
CA VAL A 551 0.86 6.88 4.30
C VAL A 551 0.33 5.49 3.91
N PRO A 552 1.20 4.47 3.87
CA PRO A 552 1.25 3.51 4.98
C PRO A 552 2.65 3.06 5.38
N TYR A 553 3.73 3.60 4.82
CA TYR A 553 5.08 2.99 4.96
C TYR A 553 5.89 3.46 6.17
N ALA A 554 5.49 4.56 6.81
CA ALA A 554 6.08 5.04 8.06
C ALA A 554 5.02 5.09 9.17
N PHE A 555 5.35 4.55 10.34
CA PHE A 555 4.45 4.48 11.50
C PHE A 555 5.21 4.57 12.82
N THR A 556 4.49 4.73 13.94
CA THR A 556 5.08 4.61 15.28
C THR A 556 4.87 3.20 15.79
N ALA A 557 5.93 2.51 16.19
CA ALA A 557 5.81 1.33 17.05
C ALA A 557 5.87 1.79 18.52
N GLU A 558 4.78 1.58 19.25
CA GLU A 558 4.62 2.04 20.63
C GLU A 558 5.05 0.95 21.60
N ALA A 559 5.93 1.28 22.54
CA ALA A 559 6.36 0.36 23.61
C ALA A 559 5.36 0.31 24.78
N ALA A 560 4.08 0.55 24.53
CA ALA A 560 3.06 0.59 25.56
C ALA A 560 2.83 -0.80 26.17
N ASN A 561 3.10 -0.94 27.47
CA ASN A 561 2.98 -2.18 28.24
C ASN A 561 4.02 -3.27 27.89
N SER A 562 5.20 -2.91 27.36
CA SER A 562 6.25 -3.90 27.11
C SER A 562 7.09 -4.14 28.36
N SER A 563 7.12 -5.38 28.82
CA SER A 563 8.19 -5.95 29.67
C SER A 563 8.93 -7.05 28.92
N SER A 564 8.96 -6.95 27.59
CA SER A 564 9.54 -7.91 26.66
C SER A 564 10.93 -7.47 26.22
N LEU A 565 11.72 -8.44 25.76
CA LEU A 565 13.04 -8.22 25.15
C LEU A 565 12.95 -7.60 23.75
N ASP A 566 11.74 -7.42 23.24
CA ASP A 566 11.48 -6.95 21.89
C ASP A 566 10.14 -6.25 21.76
N LEU A 567 10.06 -5.34 20.79
CA LEU A 567 8.86 -4.62 20.39
C LEU A 567 8.43 -5.13 19.03
N ILE A 568 7.22 -5.69 18.95
CA ILE A 568 6.66 -6.24 17.71
C ILE A 568 6.23 -5.11 16.78
N MET A 569 6.67 -5.17 15.53
CA MET A 569 6.22 -4.29 14.46
C MET A 569 5.18 -5.03 13.62
N ASP A 570 3.90 -4.70 13.80
CA ASP A 570 2.81 -5.28 13.04
C ASP A 570 2.47 -4.38 11.85
N HIS A 571 2.83 -4.84 10.65
CA HIS A 571 2.60 -4.07 9.43
C HIS A 571 2.44 -5.00 8.22
N PRO A 572 1.48 -4.79 7.31
CA PRO A 572 1.24 -5.68 6.16
C PRO A 572 2.47 -5.94 5.28
N LEU A 573 3.37 -4.96 5.17
CA LEU A 573 4.65 -5.09 4.44
C LEU A 573 5.78 -5.78 5.23
N LEU A 574 5.64 -5.97 6.54
CA LEU A 574 6.64 -6.63 7.38
C LEU A 574 6.22 -8.05 7.74
N ASN A 575 4.92 -8.27 7.89
CA ASN A 575 4.37 -9.54 8.33
C ASN A 575 4.66 -10.64 7.31
N ASN A 576 5.21 -11.76 7.79
CA ASN A 576 5.64 -12.89 6.96
C ASN A 576 6.68 -12.54 5.87
N SER A 577 7.39 -11.41 5.98
CA SER A 577 8.33 -10.93 4.97
C SER A 577 9.77 -10.83 5.53
N PRO A 578 10.53 -11.94 5.61
CA PRO A 578 11.87 -11.98 6.22
C PRO A 578 12.94 -11.18 5.48
N CYS A 579 12.70 -10.78 4.23
CA CYS A 579 13.63 -9.96 3.47
C CYS A 579 13.23 -8.48 3.36
N ALA A 580 12.09 -8.06 3.95
CA ALA A 580 11.69 -6.65 3.98
C ALA A 580 12.77 -5.81 4.69
N ALA A 581 13.05 -4.61 4.17
CA ALA A 581 13.93 -3.66 4.83
C ALA A 581 13.12 -2.72 5.72
N VAL A 582 13.53 -2.64 6.98
CA VAL A 582 12.93 -1.80 8.00
C VAL A 582 14.02 -0.95 8.65
N PHE A 583 13.70 0.30 8.91
CA PHE A 583 14.57 1.30 9.53
C PHE A 583 13.85 1.86 10.75
N VAL A 584 14.57 2.02 11.85
CA VAL A 584 13.99 2.48 13.12
C VAL A 584 14.83 3.58 13.75
N THR A 585 14.14 4.62 14.21
CA THR A 585 14.75 5.71 14.99
C THR A 585 14.00 5.84 16.32
N PRO A 586 14.70 5.75 17.48
CA PRO A 586 14.06 5.90 18.78
C PRO A 586 13.47 7.29 19.01
N VAL A 587 12.26 7.35 19.56
CA VAL A 587 11.54 8.57 19.91
C VAL A 587 11.37 8.65 21.42
N PHE A 588 11.80 9.76 22.02
CA PHE A 588 11.61 9.99 23.44
C PHE A 588 10.14 10.27 23.77
N LYS A 589 9.55 9.49 24.69
CA LYS A 589 8.22 9.72 25.25
C LYS A 589 8.18 9.85 26.78
N GLY A 590 9.32 9.74 27.43
CA GLY A 590 9.43 9.79 28.89
C GLY A 590 10.61 9.00 29.43
N THR A 591 11.07 8.00 28.67
CA THR A 591 12.16 7.11 29.05
C THR A 591 13.32 7.20 28.04
N TYR A 592 14.55 7.27 28.56
CA TYR A 592 15.77 7.19 27.75
C TYR A 592 16.08 5.75 27.37
N LEU A 593 16.56 5.54 26.14
CA LEU A 593 17.03 4.24 25.63
C LEU A 593 18.56 4.32 25.43
N PRO A 594 19.39 4.10 26.47
CA PRO A 594 20.84 4.31 26.43
C PRO A 594 21.58 3.15 25.72
N SER A 595 21.06 2.69 24.58
CA SER A 595 21.62 1.60 23.79
C SER A 595 21.28 1.78 22.31
N SER A 596 21.98 1.07 21.44
CA SER A 596 21.58 0.97 20.03
C SER A 596 20.27 0.19 19.92
N VAL A 597 19.53 0.42 18.83
CA VAL A 597 18.36 -0.39 18.46
C VAL A 597 18.68 -1.21 17.22
N LEU A 598 18.28 -2.48 17.24
CA LEU A 598 18.43 -3.42 16.13
C LEU A 598 17.08 -3.96 15.73
N VAL A 599 17.01 -4.51 14.51
CA VAL A 599 15.80 -5.19 14.04
C VAL A 599 16.06 -6.69 13.90
N ARG A 600 15.05 -7.48 14.23
CA ARG A 600 15.09 -8.94 14.18
C ARG A 600 13.82 -9.49 13.57
N TYR A 601 13.95 -10.44 12.66
CA TYR A 601 12.81 -11.21 12.18
C TYR A 601 12.57 -12.45 13.06
N ARG A 602 11.33 -12.67 13.46
CA ARG A 602 10.87 -13.83 14.21
C ARG A 602 9.99 -14.71 13.33
N PRO A 603 10.45 -15.89 12.90
CA PRO A 603 9.56 -16.87 12.29
C PRO A 603 8.72 -17.51 13.41
N THR A 604 7.39 -17.37 13.37
CA THR A 604 6.49 -18.08 14.31
C THR A 604 5.54 -18.98 13.54
N THR A 605 5.17 -20.12 14.13
CA THR A 605 4.26 -21.11 13.51
C THR A 605 2.78 -20.78 13.70
N ASN A 606 2.44 -19.91 14.65
CA ASN A 606 1.05 -19.71 15.08
C ASN A 606 0.50 -18.30 14.73
N ASP A 607 1.34 -17.26 14.77
CA ASP A 607 0.91 -15.87 14.53
C ASP A 607 1.46 -15.28 13.21
N GLY A 608 2.23 -16.08 12.46
CA GLY A 608 3.00 -15.64 11.30
C GLY A 608 4.31 -14.95 11.70
N GLY A 609 5.27 -14.88 10.78
CA GLY A 609 6.53 -14.21 11.05
C GLY A 609 6.37 -12.71 11.25
N ARG A 610 7.15 -12.11 12.16
CA ARG A 610 7.11 -10.69 12.50
C ARG A 610 8.49 -10.08 12.61
N TRP A 611 8.64 -8.84 12.15
CA TRP A 611 9.79 -8.02 12.50
C TRP A 611 9.61 -7.42 13.89
N THR A 612 10.72 -7.30 14.62
CA THR A 612 10.75 -6.82 16.00
C THR A 612 11.94 -5.89 16.20
N VAL A 613 11.80 -4.89 17.07
CA VAL A 613 12.91 -4.04 17.53
C VAL A 613 13.46 -4.61 18.82
N VAL A 614 14.79 -4.65 18.96
CA VAL A 614 15.49 -5.10 20.18
C VAL A 614 16.53 -4.07 20.61
N ARG A 615 16.78 -3.96 21.92
CA ARG A 615 17.89 -3.16 22.45
C ARG A 615 19.21 -3.89 22.26
N GLY A 616 20.27 -3.16 21.92
CA GLY A 616 21.59 -3.74 21.67
C GLY A 616 22.27 -4.33 22.89
N ASP A 617 21.96 -3.85 24.08
CA ASP A 617 22.43 -4.39 25.36
C ASP A 617 21.70 -5.67 25.80
N GLY A 618 20.58 -6.02 25.14
CA GLY A 618 19.78 -7.18 25.49
C GLY A 618 18.87 -7.00 26.70
N ASP A 619 18.74 -5.77 27.22
CA ASP A 619 17.78 -5.44 28.26
C ASP A 619 16.34 -5.32 27.72
N LEU A 620 15.37 -5.25 28.63
CA LEU A 620 13.95 -5.07 28.30
C LEU A 620 13.67 -3.70 27.66
N LEU A 621 12.74 -3.67 26.70
CA LEU A 621 12.10 -2.43 26.27
C LEU A 621 11.04 -2.06 27.31
N GLN A 622 11.27 -0.97 28.03
CA GLN A 622 10.34 -0.31 28.95
C GLN A 622 9.28 0.53 28.23
N ASN A 623 8.23 0.90 28.97
CA ASN A 623 7.21 1.84 28.53
C ASN A 623 7.82 3.20 28.13
N ASP A 624 7.13 3.91 27.24
CA ASP A 624 7.48 5.26 26.77
C ASP A 624 8.83 5.34 26.01
N MET A 625 9.18 4.25 25.32
CA MET A 625 10.28 4.16 24.35
C MET A 625 9.74 3.83 22.95
N ASP A 626 9.11 4.82 22.31
CA ASP A 626 8.53 4.66 20.98
C ASP A 626 9.60 4.61 19.88
N MET A 627 9.24 4.05 18.73
CA MET A 627 10.10 4.02 17.54
C MET A 627 9.38 4.62 16.36
N ASN A 628 10.02 5.57 15.66
CA ASN A 628 9.64 5.90 14.31
C ASN A 628 10.14 4.79 13.40
N VAL A 629 9.23 4.06 12.77
CA VAL A 629 9.52 2.97 11.85
C VAL A 629 9.28 3.43 10.44
N TYR A 630 10.22 3.11 9.54
CA TYR A 630 10.02 3.20 8.10
C TYR A 630 10.27 1.84 7.45
N VAL A 631 9.36 1.44 6.57
CA VAL A 631 9.41 0.21 5.79
C VAL A 631 9.64 0.59 4.34
N ASP A 632 10.71 0.10 3.72
CA ASP A 632 10.89 0.33 2.29
C ASP A 632 9.92 -0.53 1.48
N PRO A 633 8.96 0.09 0.80
CA PRO A 633 7.94 -0.66 0.10
C PRO A 633 8.48 -1.31 -1.17
N VAL A 634 9.57 -0.82 -1.78
CA VAL A 634 10.18 -1.47 -2.95
C VAL A 634 10.75 -2.83 -2.55
N ARG A 635 11.52 -2.85 -1.47
CA ARG A 635 12.12 -4.09 -0.98
C ARG A 635 11.11 -5.04 -0.35
N SER A 636 10.18 -4.54 0.45
CA SER A 636 9.12 -5.37 0.99
C SER A 636 8.27 -6.00 -0.13
N ARG A 637 7.97 -5.23 -1.20
CA ARG A 637 7.27 -5.77 -2.36
C ARG A 637 8.11 -6.78 -3.12
N ALA A 638 9.41 -6.56 -3.32
CA ALA A 638 10.32 -7.55 -3.92
C ALA A 638 10.27 -8.90 -3.15
N CYS A 639 10.17 -8.83 -1.82
CA CYS A 639 10.01 -10.01 -0.97
C CYS A 639 8.67 -10.73 -1.13
N LEU A 640 7.63 -9.97 -1.46
CA LEU A 640 6.28 -10.48 -1.70
C LEU A 640 6.03 -10.84 -3.18
N SER A 641 6.91 -10.40 -4.10
CA SER A 641 6.69 -10.48 -5.55
C SER A 641 7.36 -11.65 -6.26
N ASP A 642 8.23 -12.42 -5.59
CA ASP A 642 8.99 -13.52 -6.21
C ASP A 642 8.52 -14.93 -5.81
N GLY A 643 7.36 -15.07 -5.19
CA GLY A 643 6.70 -16.36 -4.99
C GLY A 643 5.21 -16.14 -4.82
N VAL A 644 4.39 -16.84 -5.59
CA VAL A 644 2.92 -16.75 -5.63
C VAL A 644 2.32 -17.11 -4.25
N PHE A 645 2.48 -16.28 -3.22
CA PHE A 645 2.02 -16.54 -1.84
C PHE A 645 2.35 -17.92 -1.25
N VAL A 646 3.52 -18.42 -1.59
CA VAL A 646 3.94 -19.81 -1.42
C VAL A 646 5.09 -19.80 -0.40
N ASP A 647 5.02 -20.38 0.79
CA ASP A 647 4.15 -21.48 1.19
C ASP A 647 4.09 -21.71 2.70
N GLY A 648 2.88 -21.57 3.25
CA GLY A 648 2.49 -22.41 4.38
C GLY A 648 2.27 -23.89 4.01
N LEU A 649 2.62 -24.32 2.78
CA LEU A 649 2.60 -25.70 2.28
C LEU A 649 3.58 -25.90 1.09
N GLU A 650 4.85 -26.09 1.42
CA GLU A 650 5.80 -26.93 0.68
C GLU A 650 6.29 -28.01 1.64
#